data_AF-A0A969DIP5-F1
#
_entry.id   AF-A0A969DIP5-F1
#
_cell.length_a   1.000
_cell.length_b   1.000
_cell.length_c   1.000
_cell.angle_alpha   90.00
_cell.angle_beta   90.00
_cell.angle_gamma   90.00
#
_symmetry.space_group_name_H-M   'P 1'
#
loop_
_entity.id
_entity.type
_entity.pdbx_description
1 polymer ?
#
loop_
_entity_poly.entity_id
_entity_poly.type
_entity_poly.pdbx_seq_one_letter_code
_entity_poly.pdbx_strand_id
1 'polypeptide(L)'
;MKPENPQHPNNLTPNEYQELAIESAIHPALIKANFSHIAGTTAYDYLFISKDLPRTNTGRIASGYLKRYAHAEHGGWWVSGLDPYNNWKPMEWGRFKPTYPRIDEKGRFVKYESPPKTSNRVTYFDVPDCIWDKVAKRYGIKRYNSPLALRLRDLLHPLNFWEWVLAHPEIPIILCEGEKKAAALLSLGFVAVALPGIWNGRVGRKDFDERLHPDLMPLAQPGRKFQILFDHETKTKTRWAVFQATIRTGKAVEATGSQCEVITLPGPEKGVDDFASARKMDADVLLTAIIDDAKSLADYRQSFHISHRGLSSKYKPHVRVKVKYLSDAIKLPSSGLVVLSSDMGTGKTELMRKWRLEHPNVKFLNNGHRVNLLKNLSERLQTDMYSSLNYGDLAKAKALSITIDSLHKLNTEALEYGCVFIDEACQYLTHLLHSKTCREYRAQILEVLEYIVYNATLVVIADAHMEDITVDFFRAIRPQGEEPLIFVNDWKNGDRVVHWYEGKDSSSLVAQISASLMTGQKIMVVADSKKFIKKLEKSLLMSMRVEVSEEEKAGGREQGAGGAGGEINSDEASGASRTVSQRRVSHSDVTSGDGASGAEVVEFANNSSDQKLTPDVPRRISQENATGAKARGFLAGDKGQGKTSPTTNKTPLRIWSIHSDNSGSKENVAFIKDITNAVKDVDALLASPSLGTGVDIPNYHFDAVYGAFHGTSQTATECAQQLYRY
;
A
#
# COMPACT_ATOMS: atom_id res chain seq x y z
N MET A 1 -9.12 -65.01 24.19
CA MET A 1 -8.41 -64.15 23.21
C MET A 1 -8.51 -62.72 23.70
N LYS A 2 -7.38 -62.09 24.05
CA LYS A 2 -7.36 -60.63 24.29
C LYS A 2 -7.65 -59.95 22.94
N PRO A 3 -8.48 -58.89 22.88
CA PRO A 3 -8.73 -58.21 21.62
C PRO A 3 -7.41 -57.60 21.13
N GLU A 4 -6.98 -57.97 19.93
CA GLU A 4 -5.86 -57.32 19.26
C GLU A 4 -6.21 -55.83 19.10
N ASN A 5 -5.40 -54.98 19.72
CA ASN A 5 -5.51 -53.54 19.58
C ASN A 5 -5.25 -53.22 18.09
N PRO A 6 -6.14 -52.50 17.37
CA PRO A 6 -5.93 -52.25 15.94
C PRO A 6 -4.60 -51.51 15.75
N GLN A 7 -3.64 -52.18 15.11
CA GLN A 7 -2.32 -51.62 14.88
C GLN A 7 -2.43 -50.54 13.78
N HIS A 8 -2.38 -49.27 14.17
CA HIS A 8 -2.35 -48.14 13.25
C HIS A 8 -1.07 -48.15 12.40
N PRO A 9 -1.07 -47.58 11.18
CA PRO A 9 0.09 -47.61 10.30
C PRO A 9 1.31 -46.92 10.94
N ASN A 10 2.51 -47.40 10.59
CA ASN A 10 3.80 -46.82 10.98
C ASN A 10 3.95 -46.55 12.48
N ASN A 11 3.39 -47.45 13.30
CA ASN A 11 3.38 -47.38 14.77
C ASN A 11 2.72 -46.12 15.35
N LEU A 12 1.90 -45.40 14.57
CA LEU A 12 1.14 -44.24 15.05
C LEU A 12 0.30 -44.62 16.28
N THR A 13 0.31 -43.75 17.27
CA THR A 13 -0.61 -43.90 18.41
C THR A 13 -2.05 -43.59 17.97
N PRO A 14 -3.07 -44.09 18.68
CA PRO A 14 -4.47 -43.77 18.38
C PRO A 14 -4.74 -42.26 18.32
N ASN A 15 -4.13 -41.49 19.24
CA ASN A 15 -4.28 -40.03 19.29
C ASN A 15 -3.66 -39.35 18.06
N GLU A 16 -2.47 -39.78 17.64
CA GLU A 16 -1.81 -39.21 16.45
C GLU A 16 -2.59 -39.56 15.18
N TYR A 17 -3.06 -40.80 15.06
CA TYR A 17 -3.89 -41.21 13.92
C TYR A 17 -5.22 -40.46 13.89
N GLN A 18 -5.87 -40.25 15.04
CA GLN A 18 -7.08 -39.43 15.15
C GLN A 18 -6.82 -37.97 14.74
N GLU A 19 -5.72 -37.37 15.22
CA GLU A 19 -5.33 -36.00 14.86
C GLU A 19 -5.14 -35.86 13.33
N LEU A 20 -4.43 -36.82 12.72
CA LEU A 20 -4.12 -36.77 11.29
C LEU A 20 -5.34 -37.10 10.42
N ALA A 21 -6.02 -38.21 10.67
CA ALA A 21 -7.09 -38.70 9.82
C ALA A 21 -8.41 -37.95 10.02
N ILE A 22 -8.77 -37.63 11.26
CA ILE A 22 -10.09 -37.08 11.59
C ILE A 22 -10.01 -35.56 11.74
N GLU A 23 -9.17 -35.06 12.63
CA GLU A 23 -9.10 -33.62 12.92
C GLU A 23 -8.51 -32.83 11.76
N SER A 24 -7.65 -33.45 10.95
CA SER A 24 -6.99 -32.81 9.80
C SER A 24 -7.49 -33.31 8.44
N ALA A 25 -8.50 -34.20 8.42
CA ALA A 25 -9.09 -34.77 7.21
C ALA A 25 -8.09 -35.39 6.21
N ILE A 26 -6.99 -35.98 6.70
CA ILE A 26 -5.97 -36.60 5.84
C ILE A 26 -6.37 -38.02 5.46
N HIS A 27 -6.25 -38.36 4.18
CA HIS A 27 -6.58 -39.68 3.66
C HIS A 27 -5.66 -40.76 4.27
N PRO A 28 -6.19 -41.90 4.76
CA PRO A 28 -5.42 -42.95 5.43
C PRO A 28 -4.21 -43.47 4.65
N ALA A 29 -4.32 -43.58 3.32
CA ALA A 29 -3.21 -44.02 2.47
C ALA A 29 -2.03 -43.03 2.50
N LEU A 30 -2.30 -41.72 2.56
CA LEU A 30 -1.25 -40.70 2.63
C LEU A 30 -0.57 -40.69 4.00
N ILE A 31 -1.36 -40.91 5.06
CA ILE A 31 -0.85 -41.11 6.43
C ILE A 31 0.12 -42.29 6.45
N LYS A 32 -0.30 -43.44 5.92
CA LYS A 32 0.52 -44.66 5.84
C LYS A 32 1.80 -44.49 5.03
N ALA A 33 1.81 -43.62 4.02
CA ALA A 33 3.01 -43.40 3.21
C ALA A 33 4.03 -42.45 3.86
N ASN A 34 3.60 -41.48 4.68
CA ASN A 34 4.46 -40.34 5.04
C ASN A 34 4.63 -40.07 6.54
N PHE A 35 3.75 -40.59 7.39
CA PHE A 35 3.73 -40.25 8.82
C PHE A 35 4.09 -41.47 9.65
N SER A 36 5.04 -41.32 10.57
CA SER A 36 5.53 -42.40 11.43
C SER A 36 5.67 -41.93 12.86
N HIS A 37 5.29 -42.76 13.83
CA HIS A 37 5.60 -42.47 15.22
C HIS A 37 7.08 -42.75 15.49
N ILE A 38 7.76 -41.81 16.15
CA ILE A 38 9.12 -42.00 16.66
C ILE A 38 9.16 -41.59 18.14
N ALA A 39 9.90 -42.35 18.95
CA ALA A 39 10.04 -42.11 20.39
C ALA A 39 11.39 -42.61 20.88
N GLY A 40 11.72 -42.29 22.14
CA GLY A 40 13.00 -42.64 22.75
C GLY A 40 14.18 -42.02 22.01
N THR A 41 15.34 -42.69 22.08
CA THR A 41 16.58 -42.20 21.46
C THR A 41 16.52 -42.16 19.94
N THR A 42 15.61 -42.92 19.31
CA THR A 42 15.40 -42.89 17.85
C THR A 42 15.01 -41.49 17.37
N ALA A 43 14.34 -40.68 18.20
CA ALA A 43 14.04 -39.29 17.83
C ALA A 43 15.29 -38.46 17.51
N TYR A 44 16.43 -38.79 18.12
CA TYR A 44 17.70 -38.13 17.85
C TYR A 44 18.32 -38.55 16.51
N ASP A 45 18.10 -39.78 16.07
CA ASP A 45 18.60 -40.24 14.77
C ASP A 45 17.96 -39.46 13.61
N TYR A 46 16.69 -39.06 13.78
CA TYR A 46 15.96 -38.22 12.81
C TYR A 46 16.28 -36.72 12.95
N LEU A 47 16.45 -36.21 14.17
CA LEU A 47 16.70 -34.77 14.39
C LEU A 47 18.18 -34.40 14.20
N PHE A 48 19.13 -35.24 14.58
CA PHE A 48 20.56 -34.90 14.66
C PHE A 48 21.38 -35.32 13.43
N ILE A 49 20.80 -35.13 12.25
CA ILE A 49 21.41 -35.48 10.96
C ILE A 49 22.51 -34.50 10.51
N SER A 50 22.55 -33.27 11.06
CA SER A 50 23.54 -32.26 10.67
C SER A 50 24.94 -32.59 11.20
N LYS A 51 25.93 -32.54 10.30
CA LYS A 51 27.36 -32.68 10.65
C LYS A 51 27.89 -31.51 11.46
N ASP A 52 27.24 -30.35 11.41
CA ASP A 52 27.65 -29.13 12.11
C ASP A 52 27.23 -29.12 13.58
N LEU A 53 26.52 -30.15 14.05
CA LEU A 53 26.10 -30.24 15.45
C LEU A 53 27.32 -30.36 16.37
N PRO A 54 27.37 -29.59 17.48
CA PRO A 54 28.49 -29.66 18.41
C PRO A 54 28.60 -31.06 19.00
N ARG A 55 29.78 -31.67 18.89
CA ARG A 55 30.10 -32.99 19.44
C ARG A 55 31.24 -32.89 20.45
N THR A 56 31.23 -33.78 21.45
CA THR A 56 32.34 -33.97 22.38
C THR A 56 33.51 -34.66 21.69
N ASN A 57 34.68 -34.71 22.35
CA ASN A 57 35.87 -35.41 21.84
C ASN A 57 35.63 -36.91 21.56
N THR A 58 34.58 -37.50 22.16
CA THR A 58 34.14 -38.89 21.95
C THR A 58 33.16 -39.05 20.77
N GLY A 59 32.86 -37.98 20.02
CA GLY A 59 31.92 -38.00 18.90
C GLY A 59 30.43 -37.91 19.29
N ARG A 60 30.10 -37.89 20.59
CA ARG A 60 28.72 -37.76 21.09
C ARG A 60 28.22 -36.33 20.92
N ILE A 61 26.93 -36.15 20.61
CA ILE A 61 26.29 -34.83 20.59
C ILE A 61 26.43 -34.15 21.96
N ALA A 62 26.75 -32.85 21.95
CA ALA A 62 26.94 -32.05 23.15
C ALA A 62 25.72 -32.12 24.09
N SER A 63 25.99 -32.22 25.40
CA SER A 63 24.96 -32.39 26.45
C SER A 63 23.89 -31.30 26.44
N GLY A 64 24.24 -30.06 26.06
CA GLY A 64 23.29 -28.96 25.92
C GLY A 64 22.21 -29.21 24.85
N TYR A 65 22.57 -29.84 23.72
CA TYR A 65 21.60 -30.21 22.68
C TYR A 65 20.72 -31.38 23.14
N LEU A 66 21.31 -32.40 23.75
CA LEU A 66 20.54 -33.52 24.33
C LEU A 66 19.52 -33.02 25.36
N LYS A 67 19.92 -32.14 26.28
CA LYS A 67 19.00 -31.55 27.27
C LYS A 67 17.90 -30.71 26.62
N ARG A 68 18.20 -29.96 25.56
CA ARG A 68 17.23 -29.15 24.82
C ARG A 68 16.17 -30.01 24.12
N TYR A 69 16.57 -31.15 23.56
CA TYR A 69 15.69 -32.05 22.79
C TYR A 69 15.21 -33.27 23.59
N ALA A 70 15.48 -33.35 24.90
CA ALA A 70 15.03 -34.45 25.76
C ALA A 70 13.51 -34.71 25.69
N HIS A 71 12.73 -33.65 25.47
CA HIS A 71 11.28 -33.74 25.29
C HIS A 71 10.87 -34.64 24.09
N ALA A 72 11.73 -34.79 23.09
CA ALA A 72 11.46 -35.61 21.91
C ALA A 72 11.45 -37.11 22.21
N GLU A 73 12.12 -37.54 23.28
CA GLU A 73 12.11 -38.95 23.71
C GLU A 73 10.72 -39.41 24.16
N HIS A 74 9.85 -38.49 24.59
CA HIS A 74 8.46 -38.79 24.96
C HIS A 74 7.55 -39.12 23.77
N GLY A 75 8.10 -39.11 22.56
CA GLY A 75 7.42 -39.53 21.35
C GLY A 75 6.69 -38.40 20.64
N GLY A 76 6.26 -38.72 19.43
CA GLY A 76 5.51 -37.85 18.54
C GLY A 76 5.56 -38.41 17.14
N TRP A 77 4.93 -37.72 16.18
CA TRP A 77 4.98 -38.14 14.79
C TRP A 77 6.05 -37.38 14.01
N TRP A 78 6.70 -38.12 13.12
CA TRP A 78 7.64 -37.66 12.12
C TRP A 78 6.98 -37.66 10.75
N VAL A 79 7.25 -36.64 9.97
CA VAL A 79 6.89 -36.57 8.55
C VAL A 79 8.12 -36.21 7.75
N SER A 80 8.38 -36.98 6.70
CA SER A 80 9.39 -36.66 5.69
C SER A 80 8.77 -36.77 4.31
N GLY A 81 9.29 -35.96 3.39
CA GLY A 81 8.90 -35.99 1.99
C GLY A 81 9.96 -36.64 1.10
N LEU A 82 9.81 -36.42 -0.20
CA LEU A 82 10.71 -36.85 -1.25
C LEU A 82 11.67 -35.71 -1.61
N ASP A 83 12.91 -36.04 -1.98
CA ASP A 83 13.91 -35.05 -2.37
C ASP A 83 13.89 -34.78 -3.88
N PRO A 84 13.52 -33.56 -4.31
CA PRO A 84 13.42 -33.22 -5.73
C PRO A 84 14.78 -33.24 -6.46
N TYR A 85 15.90 -33.26 -5.73
CA TYR A 85 17.25 -33.31 -6.28
C TYR A 85 17.91 -34.69 -6.18
N ASN A 86 17.23 -35.67 -5.58
CA ASN A 86 17.74 -37.04 -5.43
C ASN A 86 16.76 -38.07 -6.02
N ASN A 87 16.32 -37.82 -7.26
CA ASN A 87 15.38 -38.67 -8.00
C ASN A 87 14.14 -39.03 -7.17
N TRP A 88 13.60 -38.08 -6.42
CA TRP A 88 12.41 -38.24 -5.59
C TRP A 88 12.49 -39.41 -4.59
N LYS A 89 13.70 -39.75 -4.14
CA LYS A 89 13.89 -40.69 -3.03
C LYS A 89 13.47 -40.05 -1.70
N PRO A 90 13.10 -40.85 -0.69
CA PRO A 90 12.80 -40.34 0.64
C PRO A 90 13.92 -39.44 1.16
N MET A 91 13.54 -38.27 1.67
CA MET A 91 14.46 -37.27 2.19
C MET A 91 14.86 -37.64 3.62
N GLU A 92 16.15 -37.49 3.94
CA GLU A 92 16.63 -37.66 5.32
C GLU A 92 16.09 -36.54 6.24
N TRP A 93 15.93 -35.34 5.70
CA TRP A 93 15.30 -34.21 6.37
C TRP A 93 13.78 -34.40 6.45
N GLY A 94 13.20 -34.07 7.60
CA GLY A 94 11.76 -34.03 7.84
C GLY A 94 11.43 -33.15 9.03
N ARG A 95 10.20 -33.23 9.52
CA ARG A 95 9.77 -32.50 10.71
C ARG A 95 9.18 -33.42 11.74
N PHE A 96 9.48 -33.10 13.00
CA PHE A 96 8.96 -33.81 14.15
C PHE A 96 7.90 -32.95 14.85
N LYS A 97 6.73 -33.53 15.11
CA LYS A 97 5.74 -32.96 16.01
C LYS A 97 5.76 -33.72 17.34
N PRO A 98 6.42 -33.20 18.39
CA PRO A 98 6.47 -33.87 19.69
C PRO A 98 5.08 -33.94 20.34
N THR A 99 4.82 -35.01 21.08
CA THR A 99 3.65 -35.13 21.97
C THR A 99 3.63 -34.00 23.00
N TYR A 100 4.81 -33.64 23.52
CA TYR A 100 4.99 -32.55 24.47
C TYR A 100 5.93 -31.48 23.90
N PRO A 101 5.40 -30.43 23.26
CA PRO A 101 6.19 -29.33 22.72
C PRO A 101 7.01 -28.62 23.81
N ARG A 102 8.29 -28.36 23.53
CA ARG A 102 9.10 -27.53 24.43
C ARG A 102 8.74 -26.05 24.30
N ILE A 103 9.14 -25.28 25.31
CA ILE A 103 9.05 -23.82 25.33
C ILE A 103 10.40 -23.24 24.89
N ASP A 104 10.38 -22.29 23.95
CA ASP A 104 11.58 -21.57 23.52
C ASP A 104 12.03 -20.52 24.55
N GLU A 105 13.21 -19.93 24.36
CA GLU A 105 13.76 -18.88 25.24
C GLU A 105 12.87 -17.63 25.35
N LYS A 106 11.86 -17.49 24.47
CA LYS A 106 10.90 -16.39 24.44
C LYS A 106 9.54 -16.77 25.02
N GLY A 107 9.44 -17.93 25.68
CA GLY A 107 8.20 -18.39 26.31
C GLY A 107 7.16 -18.94 25.33
N ARG A 108 7.53 -19.29 24.10
CA ARG A 108 6.59 -19.79 23.08
C ARG A 108 6.74 -21.29 22.87
N PHE A 109 5.62 -21.98 22.69
CA PHE A 109 5.61 -23.39 22.34
C PHE A 109 6.20 -23.62 20.94
N VAL A 110 7.16 -24.52 20.85
CA VAL A 110 7.73 -25.00 19.58
C VAL A 110 6.92 -26.22 19.14
N LYS A 111 5.83 -25.97 18.42
CA LYS A 111 4.88 -27.02 17.98
C LYS A 111 5.53 -28.07 17.06
N TYR A 112 6.54 -27.67 16.29
CA TYR A 112 7.24 -28.52 15.33
C TYR A 112 8.75 -28.26 15.41
N GLU A 113 9.53 -29.33 15.37
CA GLU A 113 10.99 -29.29 15.33
C GLU A 113 11.49 -29.67 13.93
N SER A 114 12.39 -28.87 13.40
CA SER A 114 13.21 -29.23 12.25
C SER A 114 14.58 -29.71 12.74
N PRO A 115 15.28 -30.59 12.00
CA PRO A 115 16.65 -30.95 12.32
C PRO A 115 17.54 -29.73 12.56
N PRO A 116 18.12 -29.54 13.76
CA PRO A 116 18.94 -28.38 14.06
C PRO A 116 20.17 -28.28 13.15
N LYS A 117 20.58 -27.05 12.87
CA LYS A 117 21.71 -26.73 11.97
C LYS A 117 21.58 -27.37 10.59
N THR A 118 20.36 -27.50 10.11
CA THR A 118 20.06 -27.76 8.71
C THR A 118 19.25 -26.59 8.16
N SER A 119 19.38 -26.32 6.87
CA SER A 119 18.44 -25.44 6.18
C SER A 119 17.07 -26.11 6.18
N ASN A 120 16.01 -25.33 6.40
CA ASN A 120 14.65 -25.85 6.21
C ASN A 120 14.50 -26.34 4.76
N ARG A 121 13.85 -27.49 4.60
CA ARG A 121 13.46 -28.03 3.29
C ARG A 121 11.95 -27.92 3.13
N VAL A 122 11.47 -28.23 1.93
CA VAL A 122 10.06 -28.27 1.60
C VAL A 122 9.57 -29.72 1.53
N THR A 123 8.36 -29.98 2.01
CA THR A 123 7.82 -31.35 2.09
C THR A 123 7.02 -31.70 0.84
N TYR A 124 7.58 -32.61 0.04
CA TYR A 124 6.92 -33.29 -1.09
C TYR A 124 6.42 -34.66 -0.64
N PHE A 125 5.11 -34.88 -0.52
CA PHE A 125 4.59 -36.17 -0.03
C PHE A 125 4.84 -37.30 -1.03
N ASP A 126 5.10 -38.51 -0.54
CA ASP A 126 4.88 -39.74 -1.30
C ASP A 126 3.37 -39.94 -1.46
N VAL A 127 2.86 -39.67 -2.67
CA VAL A 127 1.42 -39.63 -2.96
C VAL A 127 0.95 -40.99 -3.48
N PRO A 128 0.09 -41.71 -2.73
CA PRO A 128 -0.44 -42.99 -3.16
C PRO A 128 -1.31 -42.88 -4.41
N ASP A 129 -1.35 -43.96 -5.19
CA ASP A 129 -2.11 -44.08 -6.43
C ASP A 129 -3.57 -43.65 -6.32
N CYS A 130 -4.27 -44.00 -5.24
CA CYS A 130 -5.68 -43.62 -5.07
C CYS A 130 -5.89 -42.09 -4.99
N ILE A 131 -4.89 -41.35 -4.50
CA ILE A 131 -4.90 -39.90 -4.44
C ILE A 131 -4.42 -39.32 -5.77
N TRP A 132 -3.40 -39.92 -6.39
CA TRP A 132 -2.97 -39.55 -7.73
C TRP A 132 -4.12 -39.68 -8.74
N ASP A 133 -4.90 -40.75 -8.72
CA ASP A 133 -6.09 -40.93 -9.56
C ASP A 133 -7.11 -39.81 -9.33
N LYS A 134 -7.27 -39.36 -8.08
CA LYS A 134 -8.15 -38.23 -7.74
C LYS A 134 -7.65 -36.91 -8.32
N VAL A 135 -6.35 -36.65 -8.22
CA VAL A 135 -5.68 -35.47 -8.83
C VAL A 135 -5.83 -35.50 -10.36
N ALA A 136 -5.50 -36.62 -10.98
CA ALA A 136 -5.63 -36.86 -12.42
C ALA A 136 -7.07 -36.59 -12.91
N LYS A 137 -8.07 -37.11 -12.18
CA LYS A 137 -9.48 -36.86 -12.46
C LYS A 137 -9.86 -35.38 -12.32
N ARG A 138 -9.40 -34.71 -11.25
CA ARG A 138 -9.70 -33.28 -11.00
C ARG A 138 -9.26 -32.39 -12.14
N TYR A 139 -8.02 -32.57 -12.59
CA TYR A 139 -7.43 -31.72 -13.63
C TYR A 139 -7.68 -32.25 -15.05
N GLY A 140 -8.35 -33.40 -15.20
CA GLY A 140 -8.64 -33.99 -16.51
C GLY A 140 -7.42 -34.56 -17.24
N ILE A 141 -6.35 -34.90 -16.51
CA ILE A 141 -5.06 -35.33 -17.07
C ILE A 141 -4.88 -36.82 -16.79
N LYS A 142 -4.52 -37.60 -17.82
CA LYS A 142 -4.31 -39.05 -17.67
C LYS A 142 -2.98 -39.32 -16.97
N ARG A 143 -2.95 -40.35 -16.10
CA ARG A 143 -1.70 -40.86 -15.49
C ARG A 143 -0.71 -41.43 -16.50
N TYR A 144 -1.23 -42.00 -17.58
CA TYR A 144 -0.44 -42.65 -18.62
C TYR A 144 -0.84 -42.10 -19.99
N ASN A 145 0.14 -41.86 -20.85
CA ASN A 145 -0.12 -41.48 -22.22
C ASN A 145 -0.57 -42.74 -23.01
N SER A 146 -1.68 -42.69 -23.76
CA SER A 146 -2.03 -43.76 -24.74
C SER A 146 -1.48 -43.39 -26.11
N PRO A 147 -0.99 -44.31 -26.97
CA PRO A 147 -1.39 -45.73 -27.11
C PRO A 147 -0.22 -46.75 -27.14
N LEU A 148 -0.33 -47.85 -26.39
CA LEU A 148 0.55 -49.02 -26.25
C LEU A 148 2.09 -48.81 -26.09
N ALA A 149 2.77 -48.14 -27.02
CA ALA A 149 4.22 -47.88 -26.96
C ALA A 149 4.61 -46.91 -25.83
N LEU A 150 3.79 -45.87 -25.59
CA LEU A 150 3.97 -44.98 -24.45
C LEU A 150 3.65 -45.69 -23.13
N ARG A 151 2.63 -46.56 -23.11
CA ARG A 151 2.37 -47.45 -21.95
C ARG A 151 3.53 -48.40 -21.67
N LEU A 152 4.18 -48.94 -22.70
CA LEU A 152 5.37 -49.79 -22.56
C LEU A 152 6.55 -48.99 -22.01
N ARG A 153 6.75 -47.74 -22.48
CA ARG A 153 7.76 -46.83 -21.92
C ARG A 153 7.48 -46.51 -20.45
N ASP A 154 6.23 -46.18 -20.11
CA ASP A 154 5.80 -45.92 -18.73
C ASP A 154 5.91 -47.19 -17.86
N LEU A 155 5.78 -48.38 -18.43
CA LEU A 155 6.03 -49.65 -17.73
C LEU A 155 7.52 -49.88 -17.43
N LEU A 156 8.40 -49.46 -18.34
CA LEU A 156 9.86 -49.60 -18.22
C LEU A 156 10.48 -48.51 -17.36
N HIS A 157 9.86 -47.32 -17.31
CA HIS A 157 10.26 -46.16 -16.52
C HIS A 157 9.02 -45.52 -15.87
N PRO A 158 8.46 -46.13 -14.81
CA PRO A 158 7.27 -45.60 -14.15
C PRO A 158 7.59 -44.25 -13.50
N LEU A 159 6.92 -43.20 -13.97
CA LEU A 159 6.97 -41.88 -13.32
C LEU A 159 6.38 -42.00 -11.92
N ASN A 160 7.00 -41.33 -10.96
CA ASN A 160 6.33 -41.05 -9.69
C ASN A 160 5.38 -39.83 -9.84
N PHE A 161 4.56 -39.60 -8.82
CA PHE A 161 3.58 -38.53 -8.80
C PHE A 161 4.18 -37.15 -9.14
N TRP A 162 5.34 -36.80 -8.57
CA TRP A 162 5.95 -35.48 -8.78
C TRP A 162 6.62 -35.35 -10.14
N GLU A 163 7.17 -36.43 -10.68
CA GLU A 163 7.66 -36.44 -12.07
C GLU A 163 6.51 -36.23 -13.07
N TRP A 164 5.35 -36.83 -12.80
CA TRP A 164 4.13 -36.56 -13.57
C TRP A 164 3.66 -35.11 -13.40
N VAL A 165 3.63 -34.58 -12.18
CA VAL A 165 3.32 -33.15 -11.95
C VAL A 165 4.32 -32.23 -12.67
N LEU A 166 5.60 -32.58 -12.75
CA LEU A 166 6.60 -31.82 -13.50
C LEU A 166 6.34 -31.84 -15.01
N ALA A 167 5.87 -32.96 -15.55
CA ALA A 167 5.51 -33.09 -16.96
C ALA A 167 4.25 -32.31 -17.35
N HIS A 168 3.44 -31.90 -16.38
CA HIS A 168 2.15 -31.22 -16.58
C HIS A 168 2.11 -29.82 -15.92
N PRO A 169 2.74 -28.79 -16.54
CA PRO A 169 2.71 -27.39 -16.07
C PRO A 169 1.32 -26.76 -15.95
N GLU A 170 0.31 -27.34 -16.59
CA GLU A 170 -1.09 -26.95 -16.45
C GLU A 170 -1.66 -27.21 -15.04
N ILE A 171 -1.02 -28.07 -14.24
CA ILE A 171 -1.43 -28.37 -12.86
C ILE A 171 -0.96 -27.25 -11.93
N PRO A 172 -1.89 -26.52 -11.26
CA PRO A 172 -1.51 -25.51 -10.28
C PRO A 172 -0.91 -26.14 -9.02
N ILE A 173 0.05 -25.44 -8.42
CA ILE A 173 0.71 -25.87 -7.17
C ILE A 173 0.26 -24.98 -6.02
N ILE A 174 -0.38 -25.57 -5.01
CA ILE A 174 -0.75 -24.85 -3.79
C ILE A 174 0.40 -24.89 -2.78
N LEU A 175 0.85 -23.73 -2.32
CA LEU A 175 1.83 -23.59 -1.25
C LEU A 175 1.13 -23.33 0.09
N CYS A 176 1.29 -24.24 1.05
CA CYS A 176 0.67 -24.12 2.37
C CYS A 176 1.68 -24.11 3.52
N GLU A 177 1.29 -23.50 4.64
CA GLU A 177 2.06 -23.59 5.88
C GLU A 177 1.73 -24.88 6.65
N GLY A 178 2.70 -25.79 6.68
CA GLY A 178 2.66 -27.02 7.48
C GLY A 178 2.12 -28.25 6.73
N GLU A 179 2.57 -29.40 7.20
CA GLU A 179 2.41 -30.68 6.52
C GLU A 179 0.97 -31.20 6.54
N LYS A 180 0.24 -30.99 7.64
CA LYS A 180 -1.16 -31.41 7.74
C LYS A 180 -2.06 -30.72 6.69
N LYS A 181 -1.78 -29.44 6.42
CA LYS A 181 -2.53 -28.61 5.46
C LYS A 181 -2.36 -29.09 4.02
N ALA A 182 -1.11 -29.29 3.61
CA ALA A 182 -0.81 -29.83 2.29
C ALA A 182 -1.33 -31.27 2.14
N ALA A 183 -1.22 -32.11 3.18
CA ALA A 183 -1.75 -33.47 3.18
C ALA A 183 -3.29 -33.50 3.06
N ALA A 184 -4.00 -32.58 3.73
CA ALA A 184 -5.45 -32.44 3.62
C ALA A 184 -5.86 -32.04 2.19
N LEU A 185 -5.16 -31.08 1.57
CA LEU A 185 -5.40 -30.67 0.19
C LEU A 185 -5.14 -31.79 -0.82
N LEU A 186 -4.03 -32.52 -0.67
CA LEU A 186 -3.74 -33.71 -1.48
C LEU A 186 -4.85 -34.76 -1.33
N SER A 187 -5.34 -34.98 -0.12
CA SER A 187 -6.47 -35.90 0.15
C SER A 187 -7.76 -35.50 -0.58
N LEU A 188 -7.92 -34.21 -0.87
CA LEU A 188 -9.01 -33.67 -1.68
C LEU A 188 -8.70 -33.62 -3.18
N GLY A 189 -7.50 -34.01 -3.60
CA GLY A 189 -7.07 -34.07 -4.99
C GLY A 189 -6.48 -32.76 -5.53
N PHE A 190 -6.11 -31.82 -4.66
CA PHE A 190 -5.36 -30.62 -5.05
C PHE A 190 -3.86 -30.88 -4.89
N VAL A 191 -3.04 -30.46 -5.87
CA VAL A 191 -1.58 -30.60 -5.74
C VAL A 191 -1.05 -29.53 -4.80
N ALA A 192 -0.57 -29.96 -3.64
CA ALA A 192 -0.10 -29.07 -2.58
C ALA A 192 1.28 -29.47 -2.06
N VAL A 193 2.07 -28.46 -1.70
CA VAL A 193 3.43 -28.59 -1.17
C VAL A 193 3.50 -27.86 0.17
N ALA A 194 4.08 -28.52 1.19
CA ALA A 194 4.14 -27.98 2.54
C ALA A 194 5.44 -27.21 2.81
N LEU A 195 5.28 -25.96 3.25
CA LEU A 195 6.35 -25.12 3.76
C LEU A 195 6.43 -25.26 5.29
N PRO A 196 7.62 -25.35 5.91
CA PRO A 196 7.74 -25.45 7.37
C PRO A 196 7.21 -24.24 8.16
N GLY A 197 7.00 -23.13 7.46
CA GLY A 197 6.48 -21.86 7.97
C GLY A 197 6.32 -20.86 6.84
N ILE A 198 5.48 -19.83 7.03
CA ILE A 198 5.16 -18.83 5.97
C ILE A 198 6.37 -18.17 5.31
N TRP A 199 7.50 -18.06 6.01
CA TRP A 199 8.71 -17.41 5.49
C TRP A 199 9.60 -18.35 4.66
N ASN A 200 9.33 -19.65 4.65
CA ASN A 200 10.18 -20.67 4.01
C ASN A 200 9.86 -20.91 2.53
N GLY A 201 9.01 -20.08 1.91
CA GLY A 201 8.82 -20.08 0.44
C GLY A 201 9.99 -19.44 -0.31
N ARG A 202 10.94 -18.83 0.40
CA ARG A 202 12.11 -18.14 -0.17
C ARG A 202 13.34 -18.29 0.70
N VAL A 203 14.50 -17.99 0.13
CA VAL A 203 15.80 -17.90 0.79
C VAL A 203 16.49 -16.58 0.41
N GLY A 204 17.52 -16.20 1.16
CA GLY A 204 18.29 -14.98 0.94
C GLY A 204 17.92 -13.84 1.89
N ARG A 205 18.64 -12.73 1.79
CA ARG A 205 18.41 -11.51 2.55
C ARG A 205 17.42 -10.62 1.83
N LYS A 206 16.49 -10.07 2.61
CA LYS A 206 15.48 -9.11 2.12
C LYS A 206 16.16 -7.99 1.33
N ASP A 207 15.59 -7.65 0.17
CA ASP A 207 15.99 -6.55 -0.70
C ASP A 207 17.41 -6.68 -1.32
N PHE A 208 18.05 -7.85 -1.20
CA PHE A 208 19.40 -8.10 -1.74
C PHE A 208 19.45 -9.31 -2.69
N ASP A 209 19.33 -10.53 -2.16
CA ASP A 209 19.44 -11.78 -2.91
C ASP A 209 18.26 -12.74 -2.66
N GLU A 210 17.13 -12.18 -2.24
CA GLU A 210 15.90 -12.93 -1.99
C GLU A 210 15.39 -13.60 -3.27
N ARG A 211 15.25 -14.93 -3.21
CA ARG A 211 14.84 -15.79 -4.33
C ARG A 211 13.94 -16.91 -3.86
N LEU A 212 13.22 -17.53 -4.80
CA LEU A 212 12.37 -18.68 -4.50
C LEU A 212 13.18 -19.79 -3.82
N HIS A 213 12.57 -20.49 -2.87
CA HIS A 213 13.24 -21.58 -2.16
C HIS A 213 13.79 -22.62 -3.17
N PRO A 214 15.04 -23.10 -3.04
CA PRO A 214 15.63 -24.03 -4.00
C PRO A 214 14.74 -25.24 -4.27
N ASP A 215 14.22 -25.88 -3.22
CA ASP A 215 13.32 -27.03 -3.37
C ASP A 215 12.06 -26.75 -4.20
N LEU A 216 11.60 -25.51 -4.35
CA LEU A 216 10.45 -25.15 -5.20
C LEU A 216 10.84 -24.87 -6.66
N MET A 217 12.13 -24.65 -6.94
CA MET A 217 12.62 -24.31 -8.27
C MET A 217 12.30 -25.37 -9.33
N PRO A 218 12.35 -26.69 -9.05
CA PRO A 218 11.97 -27.71 -10.03
C PRO A 218 10.54 -27.55 -10.55
N LEU A 219 9.61 -27.08 -9.70
CA LEU A 219 8.23 -26.81 -10.08
C LEU A 219 8.05 -25.45 -10.77
N ALA A 220 9.01 -24.54 -10.67
CA ALA A 220 8.90 -23.16 -11.16
C ALA A 220 9.15 -23.07 -12.67
N GLN A 221 8.17 -23.52 -13.45
CA GLN A 221 8.19 -23.51 -14.91
C GLN A 221 7.44 -22.28 -15.47
N PRO A 222 7.89 -21.66 -16.58
CA PRO A 222 7.22 -20.51 -17.17
C PRO A 222 5.73 -20.76 -17.41
N GLY A 223 4.88 -19.86 -16.94
CA GLY A 223 3.43 -19.95 -17.06
C GLY A 223 2.74 -20.92 -16.09
N ARG A 224 3.47 -21.75 -15.32
CA ARG A 224 2.85 -22.59 -14.28
C ARG A 224 2.26 -21.71 -13.18
N LYS A 225 1.07 -22.05 -12.72
CA LYS A 225 0.36 -21.33 -11.65
C LYS A 225 0.75 -21.85 -10.27
N PHE A 226 1.24 -20.97 -9.40
CA PHE A 226 1.35 -21.21 -7.97
C PHE A 226 0.24 -20.45 -7.24
N GLN A 227 -0.32 -21.08 -6.22
CA GLN A 227 -1.37 -20.49 -5.39
C GLN A 227 -0.93 -20.54 -3.94
N ILE A 228 -0.79 -19.39 -3.30
CA ILE A 228 -0.39 -19.32 -1.89
C ILE A 228 -1.63 -19.40 -1.01
N LEU A 229 -1.66 -20.37 -0.09
CA LEU A 229 -2.74 -20.59 0.87
C LEU A 229 -2.17 -20.71 2.29
N PHE A 230 -2.05 -19.56 2.96
CA PHE A 230 -1.64 -19.47 4.37
C PHE A 230 -2.84 -19.31 5.30
N ASP A 231 -2.60 -19.55 6.59
CA ASP A 231 -3.63 -19.57 7.63
C ASP A 231 -4.42 -18.26 7.70
N HIS A 232 -5.73 -18.38 7.94
CA HIS A 232 -6.59 -17.26 8.25
C HIS A 232 -6.16 -16.63 9.59
N GLU A 233 -6.03 -15.30 9.63
CA GLU A 233 -5.50 -14.61 10.81
C GLU A 233 -6.21 -13.27 11.05
N THR A 234 -6.70 -13.11 12.28
CA THR A 234 -7.42 -11.91 12.73
C THR A 234 -6.53 -10.97 13.53
N LYS A 235 -5.46 -11.46 14.18
CA LYS A 235 -4.54 -10.64 14.97
C LYS A 235 -3.68 -9.78 14.05
N THR A 236 -3.82 -8.45 14.16
CA THR A 236 -3.18 -7.46 13.27
C THR A 236 -1.69 -7.71 13.01
N LYS A 237 -0.90 -7.99 14.07
CA LYS A 237 0.54 -8.24 13.95
C LYS A 237 0.84 -9.50 13.14
N THR A 238 0.14 -10.59 13.39
CA THR A 238 0.34 -11.86 12.68
C THR A 238 -0.24 -11.77 11.27
N ARG A 239 -1.39 -11.13 11.08
CA ARG A 239 -1.99 -10.86 9.77
C ARG A 239 -1.04 -10.05 8.87
N TRP A 240 -0.36 -9.05 9.43
CA TRP A 240 0.69 -8.31 8.72
C TRP A 240 1.89 -9.20 8.34
N ALA A 241 2.31 -10.09 9.24
CA ALA A 241 3.38 -11.04 8.93
C ALA A 241 3.00 -12.02 7.81
N VAL A 242 1.78 -12.54 7.82
CA VAL A 242 1.22 -13.40 6.76
C VAL A 242 1.14 -12.64 5.43
N PHE A 243 0.64 -11.40 5.44
CA PHE A 243 0.61 -10.55 4.26
C PHE A 243 2.02 -10.32 3.67
N GLN A 244 2.98 -9.95 4.52
CA GLN A 244 4.36 -9.72 4.10
C GLN A 244 5.06 -11.00 3.64
N ALA A 245 4.75 -12.16 4.21
CA ALA A 245 5.26 -13.43 3.73
C ALA A 245 4.67 -13.76 2.35
N THR A 246 3.35 -13.60 2.20
CA THR A 246 2.61 -13.90 0.97
C THR A 246 3.07 -13.07 -0.22
N ILE A 247 3.08 -11.72 -0.14
CA ILE A 247 3.45 -10.90 -1.32
C ILE A 247 4.87 -11.20 -1.80
N ARG A 248 5.71 -11.61 -0.86
CA ARG A 248 7.14 -11.59 -0.99
C ARG A 248 7.64 -13.00 -1.38
N THR A 249 6.91 -14.05 -1.01
CA THR A 249 6.96 -15.37 -1.68
C THR A 249 6.38 -15.27 -3.09
N GLY A 250 5.23 -14.61 -3.27
CA GLY A 250 4.60 -14.47 -4.59
C GLY A 250 5.46 -13.74 -5.60
N LYS A 251 6.13 -12.64 -5.20
CA LYS A 251 7.13 -11.98 -6.06
C LYS A 251 8.31 -12.88 -6.43
N ALA A 252 8.75 -13.73 -5.50
CA ALA A 252 9.84 -14.67 -5.77
C ALA A 252 9.41 -15.76 -6.76
N VAL A 253 8.14 -16.18 -6.73
CA VAL A 253 7.52 -17.04 -7.74
C VAL A 253 7.45 -16.32 -9.09
N GLU A 254 6.88 -15.12 -9.15
CA GLU A 254 6.74 -14.34 -10.39
C GLU A 254 8.09 -14.07 -11.07
N ALA A 255 9.15 -13.87 -10.29
CA ALA A 255 10.51 -13.69 -10.80
C ALA A 255 11.06 -14.92 -11.56
N THR A 256 10.46 -16.11 -11.39
CA THR A 256 10.81 -17.32 -12.16
C THR A 256 10.07 -17.42 -13.51
N GLY A 257 9.15 -16.50 -13.81
CA GLY A 257 8.24 -16.59 -14.96
C GLY A 257 6.97 -17.41 -14.70
N SER A 258 6.80 -17.93 -13.48
CA SER A 258 5.56 -18.58 -13.02
C SER A 258 4.49 -17.54 -12.67
N GLN A 259 3.21 -17.92 -12.70
CA GLN A 259 2.11 -17.10 -12.22
C GLN A 259 1.89 -17.29 -10.71
N CYS A 260 1.45 -16.25 -10.00
CA CYS A 260 1.13 -16.35 -8.58
C CYS A 260 -0.27 -15.78 -8.27
N GLU A 261 -1.08 -16.60 -7.60
CA GLU A 261 -2.35 -16.21 -7.00
C GLU A 261 -2.34 -16.45 -5.49
N VAL A 262 -3.31 -15.88 -4.79
CA VAL A 262 -3.46 -15.97 -3.34
C VAL A 262 -4.88 -16.41 -3.01
N ILE A 263 -4.98 -17.56 -2.36
CA ILE A 263 -6.23 -18.10 -1.86
C ILE A 263 -6.42 -17.58 -0.43
N THR A 264 -7.60 -17.03 -0.13
CA THR A 264 -7.93 -16.52 1.21
C THR A 264 -9.07 -17.33 1.81
N LEU A 265 -8.83 -18.00 2.93
CA LEU A 265 -9.91 -18.70 3.65
C LEU A 265 -10.88 -17.69 4.28
N PRO A 266 -12.20 -17.96 4.25
CA PRO A 266 -13.21 -17.06 4.81
C PRO A 266 -13.28 -17.05 6.35
N GLY A 267 -12.57 -17.98 7.01
CA GLY A 267 -12.73 -18.24 8.45
C GLY A 267 -14.07 -18.94 8.78
N PRO A 268 -14.35 -19.18 10.07
CA PRO A 268 -13.52 -18.85 11.24
C PRO A 268 -12.34 -19.80 11.45
N GLU A 269 -12.32 -20.95 10.77
CA GLU A 269 -11.23 -21.92 10.88
C GLU A 269 -9.90 -21.31 10.44
N LYS A 270 -8.83 -21.65 11.16
CA LYS A 270 -7.52 -21.05 10.94
C LYS A 270 -6.79 -21.70 9.78
N GLY A 271 -6.70 -23.03 9.80
CA GLY A 271 -6.05 -23.82 8.75
C GLY A 271 -7.03 -24.39 7.74
N VAL A 272 -6.54 -24.72 6.54
CA VAL A 272 -7.32 -25.41 5.51
C VAL A 272 -7.66 -26.85 5.93
N ASP A 273 -6.82 -27.49 6.74
CA ASP A 273 -7.06 -28.80 7.35
C ASP A 273 -8.25 -28.74 8.32
N ASP A 274 -8.27 -27.74 9.20
CA ASP A 274 -9.41 -27.50 10.11
C ASP A 274 -10.69 -27.18 9.30
N PHE A 275 -10.58 -26.33 8.27
CA PHE A 275 -11.69 -25.96 7.38
C PHE A 275 -12.30 -27.18 6.70
N ALA A 276 -11.45 -28.08 6.17
CA ALA A 276 -11.86 -29.30 5.51
C ALA A 276 -12.51 -30.29 6.48
N SER A 277 -11.92 -30.49 7.66
CA SER A 277 -12.46 -31.38 8.70
C SER A 277 -13.86 -30.92 9.16
N ALA A 278 -14.05 -29.61 9.36
CA ALA A 278 -15.33 -29.04 9.78
C ALA A 278 -16.46 -29.26 8.76
N ARG A 279 -16.13 -29.30 7.45
CA ARG A 279 -17.11 -29.38 6.34
C ARG A 279 -17.32 -30.78 5.78
N LYS A 280 -16.47 -31.75 6.13
CA LYS A 280 -16.60 -33.17 5.74
C LYS A 280 -16.80 -33.33 4.22
N MET A 281 -17.98 -33.79 3.78
CA MET A 281 -18.26 -34.08 2.37
C MET A 281 -18.30 -32.84 1.48
N ASP A 282 -18.68 -31.68 2.04
CA ASP A 282 -18.78 -30.42 1.27
C ASP A 282 -17.44 -29.71 1.11
N ALA A 283 -16.38 -30.18 1.80
CA ALA A 283 -15.06 -29.56 1.80
C ALA A 283 -14.47 -29.41 0.39
N ASP A 284 -14.65 -30.44 -0.46
CA ASP A 284 -14.15 -30.44 -1.83
C ASP A 284 -14.77 -29.32 -2.67
N VAL A 285 -16.11 -29.25 -2.69
CA VAL A 285 -16.87 -28.27 -3.49
C VAL A 285 -16.56 -26.85 -3.01
N LEU A 286 -16.56 -26.63 -1.70
CA LEU A 286 -16.31 -25.31 -1.11
C LEU A 286 -14.86 -24.85 -1.33
N LEU A 287 -13.88 -25.73 -1.18
CA LEU A 287 -12.48 -25.38 -1.46
C LEU A 287 -12.25 -25.14 -2.96
N THR A 288 -12.91 -25.88 -3.84
CA THR A 288 -12.86 -25.62 -5.29
C THR A 288 -13.34 -24.19 -5.58
N ALA A 289 -14.51 -23.81 -5.05
CA ALA A 289 -15.04 -22.45 -5.22
C ALA A 289 -14.13 -21.36 -4.64
N ILE A 290 -13.51 -21.60 -3.48
CA ILE A 290 -12.56 -20.66 -2.86
C ILE A 290 -11.27 -20.53 -3.68
N ILE A 291 -10.81 -21.63 -4.29
CA ILE A 291 -9.61 -21.65 -5.14
C ILE A 291 -9.91 -20.96 -6.49
N ASP A 292 -11.12 -21.10 -7.02
CA ASP A 292 -11.54 -20.42 -8.25
C ASP A 292 -11.66 -18.89 -8.06
N ASP A 293 -11.93 -18.43 -6.82
CA ASP A 293 -11.91 -17.00 -6.43
C ASP A 293 -10.54 -16.53 -5.92
N ALA A 294 -9.46 -17.27 -6.22
CA ALA A 294 -8.11 -16.86 -5.84
C ALA A 294 -7.75 -15.52 -6.48
N LYS A 295 -7.16 -14.63 -5.67
CA LYS A 295 -6.81 -13.27 -6.10
C LYS A 295 -5.45 -13.27 -6.80
N SER A 296 -5.28 -12.44 -7.82
CA SER A 296 -3.94 -12.11 -8.30
C SER A 296 -3.10 -11.51 -7.17
N LEU A 297 -1.76 -11.58 -7.28
CA LEU A 297 -0.89 -10.98 -6.28
C LEU A 297 -1.12 -9.47 -6.12
N ALA A 298 -1.46 -8.79 -7.22
CA ALA A 298 -1.79 -7.37 -7.24
C ALA A 298 -3.12 -7.09 -6.50
N ASP A 299 -4.17 -7.86 -6.76
CA ASP A 299 -5.47 -7.70 -6.11
C ASP A 299 -5.41 -8.04 -4.63
N TYR A 300 -4.65 -9.08 -4.26
CA TYR A 300 -4.41 -9.39 -2.86
C TYR A 300 -3.68 -8.24 -2.14
N ARG A 301 -2.64 -7.67 -2.77
CA ARG A 301 -1.94 -6.47 -2.26
C ARG A 301 -2.90 -5.31 -2.05
N GLN A 302 -3.76 -5.04 -3.03
CA GLN A 302 -4.71 -3.95 -2.97
C GLN A 302 -5.75 -4.19 -1.86
N SER A 303 -6.27 -5.41 -1.75
CA SER A 303 -7.27 -5.78 -0.73
C SER A 303 -6.78 -5.61 0.71
N PHE A 304 -5.47 -5.70 0.95
CA PHE A 304 -4.89 -5.44 2.26
C PHE A 304 -4.85 -3.93 2.60
N HIS A 305 -4.69 -3.08 1.59
CA HIS A 305 -4.56 -1.63 1.73
C HIS A 305 -5.86 -0.86 1.52
N ILE A 306 -6.92 -1.49 1.03
CA ILE A 306 -8.27 -0.93 1.07
C ILE A 306 -8.69 -0.89 2.54
N SER A 307 -8.34 0.21 3.24
CA SER A 307 -9.12 0.66 4.37
C SER A 307 -10.54 0.88 3.83
N HIS A 308 -11.54 0.40 4.55
CA HIS A 308 -12.90 0.88 4.31
C HIS A 308 -12.85 2.36 4.67
N ARG A 309 -12.61 3.23 3.67
CA ARG A 309 -12.71 4.67 3.87
C ARG A 309 -14.17 4.96 4.20
N GLY A 310 -14.39 5.61 5.34
CA GLY A 310 -15.73 5.83 5.88
C GLY A 310 -16.05 4.92 7.07
N LEU A 311 -17.18 5.21 7.72
CA LEU A 311 -17.69 4.42 8.84
C LEU A 311 -18.13 3.04 8.34
N SER A 312 -17.69 1.97 9.00
CA SER A 312 -18.09 0.60 8.68
C SER A 312 -19.47 0.26 9.27
N SER A 313 -19.88 -1.00 9.15
CA SER A 313 -21.08 -1.50 9.84
C SER A 313 -21.00 -1.44 11.36
N LYS A 314 -19.81 -1.21 11.93
CA LYS A 314 -19.60 -1.01 13.38
C LYS A 314 -20.36 0.21 13.91
N TYR A 315 -20.34 1.31 13.15
CA TYR A 315 -20.88 2.60 13.56
C TYR A 315 -22.03 3.00 12.63
N LYS A 316 -23.25 2.61 13.00
CA LYS A 316 -24.44 2.93 12.24
C LYS A 316 -24.81 4.42 12.40
N PRO A 317 -25.19 5.12 11.31
CA PRO A 317 -25.71 6.47 11.41
C PRO A 317 -27.00 6.48 12.21
N HIS A 318 -27.09 7.39 13.18
CA HIS A 318 -28.33 7.66 13.90
C HIS A 318 -29.22 8.59 13.09
N VAL A 319 -28.60 9.56 12.42
CA VAL A 319 -29.26 10.48 11.49
C VAL A 319 -28.49 10.46 10.19
N ARG A 320 -29.20 10.23 9.09
CA ARG A 320 -28.66 10.27 7.74
C ARG A 320 -29.44 11.28 6.92
N VAL A 321 -28.74 12.25 6.34
CA VAL A 321 -29.31 13.33 5.53
C VAL A 321 -28.58 13.44 4.20
N LYS A 322 -29.17 14.12 3.22
CA LYS A 322 -28.52 14.46 1.96
C LYS A 322 -28.80 15.91 1.62
N VAL A 323 -28.08 16.81 2.28
CA VAL A 323 -28.28 18.26 2.17
C VAL A 323 -26.97 19.00 1.97
N LYS A 324 -27.00 20.10 1.24
CA LYS A 324 -25.80 20.93 1.05
C LYS A 324 -25.31 21.51 2.37
N TYR A 325 -26.20 22.05 3.21
CA TYR A 325 -25.82 22.69 4.47
C TYR A 325 -26.41 21.93 5.67
N LEU A 326 -25.53 21.30 6.47
CA LEU A 326 -25.90 20.55 7.67
C LEU A 326 -26.54 21.43 8.75
N SER A 327 -26.15 22.71 8.82
CA SER A 327 -26.65 23.70 9.78
C SER A 327 -28.17 23.84 9.79
N ASP A 328 -28.82 23.49 8.68
CA ASP A 328 -30.25 23.68 8.46
C ASP A 328 -31.04 22.38 8.69
N ALA A 329 -30.35 21.24 8.80
CA ALA A 329 -30.97 19.91 8.82
C ALA A 329 -30.83 19.18 10.15
N ILE A 330 -29.86 19.54 10.99
CA ILE A 330 -29.60 18.83 12.25
C ILE A 330 -29.51 19.77 13.45
N LYS A 331 -29.84 19.24 14.63
CA LYS A 331 -29.60 19.90 15.92
C LYS A 331 -28.64 19.04 16.74
N LEU A 332 -27.69 19.69 17.40
CA LEU A 332 -26.74 19.01 18.28
C LEU A 332 -27.41 18.71 19.64
N PRO A 333 -27.08 17.58 20.29
CA PRO A 333 -27.49 17.31 21.65
C PRO A 333 -26.82 18.26 22.65
N SER A 334 -27.32 18.28 23.88
CA SER A 334 -26.74 19.09 24.96
C SER A 334 -25.44 18.50 25.54
N SER A 335 -25.19 17.19 25.35
CA SER A 335 -24.01 16.49 25.87
C SER A 335 -23.64 15.26 25.02
N GLY A 336 -22.46 14.70 25.30
CA GLY A 336 -21.95 13.45 24.73
C GLY A 336 -21.00 13.64 23.54
N LEU A 337 -20.58 12.53 22.93
CA LEU A 337 -19.77 12.51 21.71
C LEU A 337 -20.64 12.53 20.45
N VAL A 338 -20.46 13.55 19.61
CA VAL A 338 -21.13 13.70 18.32
C VAL A 338 -20.13 13.54 17.20
N VAL A 339 -20.48 12.71 16.21
CA VAL A 339 -19.68 12.44 15.03
C VAL A 339 -20.40 13.02 13.81
N LEU A 340 -19.78 14.00 13.15
CA LEU A 340 -20.26 14.60 11.90
C LEU A 340 -19.45 14.05 10.72
N SER A 341 -19.99 13.06 10.02
CA SER A 341 -19.44 12.57 8.75
C SER A 341 -20.11 13.31 7.59
N SER A 342 -19.42 14.29 7.01
CA SER A 342 -19.99 15.12 5.94
C SER A 342 -18.91 15.78 5.12
N ASP A 343 -19.15 15.89 3.82
CA ASP A 343 -18.21 16.43 2.84
C ASP A 343 -17.75 17.88 3.18
N MET A 344 -16.71 18.36 2.51
CA MET A 344 -16.20 19.71 2.69
C MET A 344 -17.24 20.75 2.24
N GLY A 345 -17.20 21.97 2.79
CA GLY A 345 -18.11 23.04 2.36
C GLY A 345 -19.59 22.83 2.72
N THR A 346 -19.96 21.75 3.43
CA THR A 346 -21.36 21.45 3.75
C THR A 346 -21.89 22.11 5.03
N GLY A 347 -21.27 23.20 5.48
CA GLY A 347 -21.74 23.94 6.66
C GLY A 347 -21.46 23.31 8.03
N LYS A 348 -20.53 22.35 8.17
CA LYS A 348 -20.13 21.80 9.49
C LYS A 348 -19.65 22.88 10.47
N THR A 349 -18.76 23.75 10.01
CA THR A 349 -18.28 24.91 10.77
C THR A 349 -19.40 25.89 11.10
N GLU A 350 -20.34 26.09 10.18
CA GLU A 350 -21.46 27.02 10.37
C GLU A 350 -22.44 26.50 11.43
N LEU A 351 -22.67 25.18 11.46
CA LEU A 351 -23.42 24.53 12.53
C LEU A 351 -22.79 24.82 13.91
N MET A 352 -21.46 24.69 14.03
CA MET A 352 -20.77 24.98 15.29
C MET A 352 -20.75 26.46 15.65
N ARG A 353 -20.66 27.36 14.67
CA ARG A 353 -20.82 28.81 14.89
C ARG A 353 -22.20 29.13 15.45
N LYS A 354 -23.26 28.60 14.84
CA LYS A 354 -24.64 28.77 15.30
C LYS A 354 -24.81 28.26 16.73
N TRP A 355 -24.33 27.05 17.01
CA TRP A 355 -24.34 26.48 18.36
C TRP A 355 -23.64 27.40 19.37
N ARG A 356 -22.46 27.94 19.02
CA ARG A 356 -21.71 28.84 19.91
C ARG A 356 -22.45 30.14 20.20
N LEU A 357 -23.08 30.75 19.20
CA LEU A 357 -23.87 31.97 19.33
C LEU A 357 -25.12 31.76 20.19
N GLU A 358 -25.73 30.58 20.12
CA GLU A 358 -26.86 30.18 20.98
C GLU A 358 -26.43 29.92 22.43
N HIS A 359 -25.14 29.66 22.68
CA HIS A 359 -24.57 29.32 23.99
C HIS A 359 -23.40 30.24 24.40
N PRO A 360 -23.58 31.58 24.48
CA PRO A 360 -22.48 32.55 24.62
C PRO A 360 -21.70 32.42 25.95
N ASN A 361 -22.36 31.90 26.99
CA ASN A 361 -21.78 31.73 28.32
C ASN A 361 -21.04 30.39 28.51
N VAL A 362 -21.19 29.45 27.57
CA VAL A 362 -20.54 28.15 27.65
C VAL A 362 -19.09 28.28 27.19
N LYS A 363 -18.15 27.67 27.93
CA LYS A 363 -16.74 27.67 27.54
C LYS A 363 -16.54 26.75 26.33
N PHE A 364 -16.02 27.29 25.23
CA PHE A 364 -15.90 26.60 23.94
C PHE A 364 -14.43 26.45 23.54
N LEU A 365 -14.04 25.25 23.14
CA LEU A 365 -12.71 24.97 22.61
C LEU A 365 -12.83 24.50 21.17
N ASN A 366 -12.21 25.22 20.25
CA ASN A 366 -11.94 24.74 18.90
C ASN A 366 -10.49 24.26 18.84
N ASN A 367 -10.31 22.96 18.65
CA ASN A 367 -8.99 22.34 18.64
C ASN A 367 -8.67 21.74 17.28
N GLY A 368 -7.80 22.45 16.54
CA GLY A 368 -7.37 22.05 15.21
C GLY A 368 -5.93 21.54 15.19
N HIS A 369 -5.44 21.13 14.03
CA HIS A 369 -4.08 20.60 13.86
C HIS A 369 -3.14 21.51 13.05
N ARG A 370 -3.62 22.62 12.48
CA ARG A 370 -2.83 23.57 11.67
C ARG A 370 -3.11 25.02 12.06
N VAL A 371 -2.05 25.80 12.30
CA VAL A 371 -2.15 27.20 12.76
C VAL A 371 -2.92 28.08 11.77
N ASN A 372 -2.58 28.02 10.48
CA ASN A 372 -3.22 28.88 9.46
C ASN A 372 -4.70 28.52 9.25
N LEU A 373 -5.01 27.22 9.19
CA LEU A 373 -6.39 26.74 9.09
C LEU A 373 -7.19 27.19 10.31
N LEU A 374 -6.63 26.99 11.50
CA LEU A 374 -7.25 27.35 12.76
C LEU A 374 -7.50 28.85 12.88
N LYS A 375 -6.61 29.70 12.36
CA LYS A 375 -6.80 31.15 12.35
C LYS A 375 -8.03 31.56 11.54
N ASN A 376 -8.19 31.04 10.34
CA ASN A 376 -9.38 31.34 9.52
C ASN A 376 -10.66 30.77 10.15
N LEU A 377 -10.55 29.60 10.78
CA LEU A 377 -11.65 28.99 11.53
C LEU A 377 -12.03 29.81 12.78
N SER A 378 -11.06 30.42 13.47
CA SER A 378 -11.28 31.22 14.67
C SER A 378 -12.07 32.49 14.42
N GLU A 379 -11.85 33.13 13.26
CA GLU A 379 -12.60 34.32 12.85
C GLU A 379 -14.06 33.96 12.60
N ARG A 380 -14.29 32.82 11.94
CA ARG A 380 -15.64 32.29 11.65
C ARG A 380 -16.38 31.86 12.92
N LEU A 381 -15.69 31.19 13.85
CA LEU A 381 -16.27 30.70 15.10
C LEU A 381 -16.30 31.77 16.22
N GLN A 382 -15.73 32.95 15.98
CA GLN A 382 -15.60 34.04 16.96
C GLN A 382 -14.89 33.59 18.25
N THR A 383 -13.70 32.99 18.10
CA THR A 383 -12.87 32.52 19.21
C THR A 383 -11.55 33.28 19.27
N ASP A 384 -11.01 33.45 20.47
CA ASP A 384 -9.67 34.00 20.68
C ASP A 384 -8.61 33.01 20.18
N MET A 385 -7.63 33.50 19.43
CA MET A 385 -6.50 32.67 18.98
C MET A 385 -5.46 32.54 20.09
N TYR A 386 -5.00 31.31 20.36
CA TYR A 386 -3.97 31.08 21.38
C TYR A 386 -2.69 31.88 21.14
N SER A 387 -2.33 32.15 19.87
CA SER A 387 -1.13 32.90 19.50
C SER A 387 -1.21 34.40 19.82
N SER A 388 -2.42 34.93 20.06
CA SER A 388 -2.63 36.33 20.47
C SER A 388 -2.81 36.50 21.98
N LEU A 389 -2.74 35.42 22.75
CA LEU A 389 -2.92 35.42 24.20
C LEU A 389 -1.62 35.06 24.92
N ASN A 390 -1.44 35.61 26.13
CA ASN A 390 -0.38 35.16 27.02
C ASN A 390 -0.76 33.82 27.67
N TYR A 391 0.24 33.05 28.14
CA TYR A 391 0.02 31.75 28.77
C TYR A 391 -1.03 31.77 29.90
N GLY A 392 -1.00 32.79 30.76
CA GLY A 392 -1.95 32.93 31.87
C GLY A 392 -3.38 33.30 31.46
N ASP A 393 -3.58 33.75 30.22
CA ASP A 393 -4.88 34.19 29.71
C ASP A 393 -5.58 33.11 28.87
N LEU A 394 -4.84 32.07 28.44
CA LEU A 394 -5.40 30.91 27.74
C LEU A 394 -6.54 30.25 28.53
N ALA A 395 -6.35 30.07 29.84
CA ALA A 395 -7.34 29.45 30.71
C ALA A 395 -8.59 30.32 30.94
N LYS A 396 -8.46 31.65 30.77
CA LYS A 396 -9.55 32.62 30.98
C LYS A 396 -10.41 32.82 29.74
N ALA A 397 -9.91 32.45 28.56
CA ALA A 397 -10.65 32.58 27.31
C ALA A 397 -11.96 31.79 27.38
N LYS A 398 -13.08 32.46 27.13
CA LYS A 398 -14.40 31.82 27.04
C LYS A 398 -14.54 30.98 25.78
N ALA A 399 -13.91 31.40 24.69
CA ALA A 399 -13.91 30.69 23.43
C ALA A 399 -12.49 30.70 22.87
N LEU A 400 -11.84 29.55 22.83
CA LEU A 400 -10.42 29.44 22.48
C LEU A 400 -10.26 28.60 21.20
N SER A 401 -9.45 29.10 20.26
CA SER A 401 -8.89 28.30 19.18
C SER A 401 -7.42 28.01 19.45
N ILE A 402 -7.08 26.72 19.61
CA ILE A 402 -5.71 26.26 19.84
C ILE A 402 -5.34 25.07 18.97
N THR A 403 -4.08 25.01 18.51
CA THR A 403 -3.58 23.83 17.79
C THR A 403 -3.23 22.72 18.75
N ILE A 404 -3.38 21.46 18.33
CA ILE A 404 -2.97 20.28 19.07
C ILE A 404 -1.52 20.33 19.57
N ASP A 405 -0.60 20.85 18.76
CA ASP A 405 0.82 21.04 19.12
C ASP A 405 0.99 21.91 20.37
N SER A 406 0.06 22.81 20.63
CA SER A 406 0.10 23.76 21.74
C SER A 406 -0.83 23.37 22.89
N LEU A 407 -1.50 22.21 22.85
CA LEU A 407 -2.36 21.77 23.96
C LEU A 407 -1.60 21.63 25.27
N HIS A 408 -0.34 21.19 25.24
CA HIS A 408 0.52 21.07 26.42
C HIS A 408 0.72 22.39 27.19
N LYS A 409 0.32 23.53 26.61
CA LYS A 409 0.38 24.86 27.24
C LYS A 409 -0.83 25.15 28.13
N LEU A 410 -1.86 24.31 28.08
CA LEU A 410 -3.07 24.44 28.88
C LEU A 410 -2.87 23.75 30.24
N ASN A 411 -3.22 24.45 31.32
CA ASN A 411 -3.23 23.86 32.67
C ASN A 411 -4.60 23.23 32.95
N THR A 412 -4.63 21.91 33.14
CA THR A 412 -5.85 21.11 33.30
C THR A 412 -6.59 21.35 34.62
N GLU A 413 -5.93 21.77 35.70
CA GLU A 413 -6.49 21.83 37.07
C GLU A 413 -7.73 22.74 37.24
N ALA A 414 -8.10 23.54 36.24
CA ALA A 414 -9.29 24.38 36.23
C ALA A 414 -9.96 24.53 34.84
N LEU A 415 -9.73 23.58 33.92
CA LEU A 415 -10.23 23.67 32.54
C LEU A 415 -11.49 22.82 32.31
N GLU A 416 -12.65 23.44 32.50
CA GLU A 416 -13.94 22.86 32.12
C GLU A 416 -14.48 23.49 30.84
N TYR A 417 -14.56 22.70 29.77
CA TYR A 417 -15.17 23.11 28.51
C TYR A 417 -16.57 22.53 28.40
N GLY A 418 -17.58 23.36 28.13
CA GLY A 418 -18.92 22.84 27.84
C GLY A 418 -19.04 22.29 26.43
N CYS A 419 -18.18 22.72 25.50
CA CYS A 419 -18.06 22.10 24.19
C CYS A 419 -16.63 22.11 23.65
N VAL A 420 -16.18 20.95 23.17
CA VAL A 420 -14.93 20.78 22.42
C VAL A 420 -15.28 20.42 20.97
N PHE A 421 -14.80 21.22 20.02
CA PHE A 421 -14.96 21.00 18.59
C PHE A 421 -13.62 20.64 17.95
N ILE A 422 -13.59 19.54 17.22
CA ILE A 422 -12.42 19.06 16.47
C ILE A 422 -12.83 18.86 15.01
N ASP A 423 -12.40 19.78 14.15
CA ASP A 423 -12.58 19.68 12.71
C ASP A 423 -11.42 18.91 12.06
N GLU A 424 -11.70 18.24 10.95
CA GLU A 424 -10.78 17.33 10.26
C GLU A 424 -10.18 16.28 11.21
N ALA A 425 -11.05 15.63 12.00
CA ALA A 425 -10.68 14.73 13.10
C ALA A 425 -9.74 13.58 12.69
N CYS A 426 -9.85 13.06 11.45
CA CYS A 426 -8.95 12.02 10.97
C CYS A 426 -7.53 12.55 10.74
N GLN A 427 -7.41 13.77 10.19
CA GLN A 427 -6.12 14.45 10.00
C GLN A 427 -5.53 14.89 11.33
N TYR A 428 -6.38 15.36 12.25
CA TYR A 428 -6.02 15.71 13.61
C TYR A 428 -5.34 14.54 14.33
N LEU A 429 -5.94 13.34 14.29
CA LEU A 429 -5.37 12.13 14.90
C LEU A 429 -4.07 11.70 14.22
N THR A 430 -4.01 11.77 12.89
CA THR A 430 -2.80 11.46 12.12
C THR A 430 -1.64 12.37 12.53
N HIS A 431 -1.89 13.67 12.65
CA HIS A 431 -0.89 14.67 13.06
C HIS A 431 -0.40 14.43 14.48
N LEU A 432 -1.30 14.17 15.44
CA LEU A 432 -0.96 13.83 16.83
C LEU A 432 0.06 12.69 16.90
N LEU A 433 -0.21 11.61 16.17
CA LEU A 433 0.54 10.36 16.30
C LEU A 433 1.84 10.36 15.49
N HIS A 434 1.87 11.04 14.34
CA HIS A 434 2.96 10.90 13.38
C HIS A 434 3.78 12.18 13.13
N SER A 435 3.26 13.36 13.47
CA SER A 435 4.00 14.60 13.21
C SER A 435 5.28 14.69 14.04
N LYS A 436 6.32 15.26 13.42
CA LYS A 436 7.57 15.60 14.12
C LYS A 436 7.38 16.74 15.12
N THR A 437 6.42 17.64 14.88
CA THR A 437 6.18 18.82 15.73
C THR A 437 5.60 18.45 17.10
N CYS A 438 4.77 17.40 17.16
CA CYS A 438 4.28 16.88 18.44
C CYS A 438 5.30 15.99 19.16
N ARG A 439 6.45 15.65 18.56
CA ARG A 439 7.34 14.58 19.06
C ARG A 439 7.83 14.80 20.48
N GLU A 440 8.19 16.02 20.82
CA GLU A 440 8.77 16.39 22.12
C GLU A 440 7.72 16.31 23.24
N TYR A 441 6.52 16.85 23.01
CA TYR A 441 5.47 16.98 24.01
C TYR A 441 4.31 15.99 23.84
N ARG A 442 4.45 14.95 23.01
CA ARG A 442 3.33 14.06 22.63
C ARG A 442 2.59 13.48 23.84
N ALA A 443 3.32 13.03 24.85
CA ALA A 443 2.73 12.44 26.05
C ALA A 443 1.87 13.47 26.81
N GLN A 444 2.39 14.68 27.01
CA GLN A 444 1.68 15.77 27.68
C GLN A 444 0.47 16.26 26.86
N ILE A 445 0.61 16.32 25.53
CA ILE A 445 -0.49 16.64 24.62
C ILE A 445 -1.61 15.60 24.77
N LEU A 446 -1.27 14.31 24.81
CA LEU A 446 -2.24 13.23 24.99
C LEU A 446 -2.93 13.33 26.34
N GLU A 447 -2.19 13.58 27.42
CA GLU A 447 -2.74 13.75 28.77
C GLU A 447 -3.72 14.92 28.85
N VAL A 448 -3.35 16.08 28.30
CA VAL A 448 -4.26 17.25 28.24
C VAL A 448 -5.46 16.96 27.35
N LEU A 449 -5.26 16.33 26.20
CA LEU A 449 -6.35 15.96 25.28
C LEU A 449 -7.33 14.98 25.94
N GLU A 450 -6.81 13.99 26.66
CA GLU A 450 -7.60 13.04 27.43
C GLU A 450 -8.46 13.77 28.46
N TYR A 451 -7.84 14.65 29.25
CA TYR A 451 -8.55 15.44 30.26
C TYR A 451 -9.66 16.31 29.66
N ILE A 452 -9.38 17.10 28.61
CA ILE A 452 -10.37 18.02 28.03
C ILE A 452 -11.52 17.26 27.33
N VAL A 453 -11.22 16.15 26.65
CA VAL A 453 -12.24 15.36 25.95
C VAL A 453 -13.07 14.55 26.93
N TYR A 454 -12.48 14.00 28.00
CA TYR A 454 -13.20 13.27 29.04
C TYR A 454 -14.19 14.19 29.78
N ASN A 455 -13.72 15.37 30.22
CA ASN A 455 -14.50 16.27 31.07
C ASN A 455 -15.46 17.19 30.32
N ALA A 456 -15.34 17.33 29.00
CA ALA A 456 -16.22 18.22 28.25
C ALA A 456 -17.68 17.75 28.28
N THR A 457 -18.65 18.66 28.38
CA THR A 457 -20.07 18.28 28.35
C THR A 457 -20.45 17.72 26.97
N LEU A 458 -20.04 18.40 25.91
CA LEU A 458 -20.25 18.02 24.51
C LEU A 458 -18.92 17.95 23.77
N VAL A 459 -18.68 16.88 23.01
CA VAL A 459 -17.53 16.75 22.12
C VAL A 459 -18.05 16.53 20.71
N VAL A 460 -17.70 17.42 19.77
CA VAL A 460 -18.10 17.30 18.36
C VAL A 460 -16.87 17.07 17.51
N ILE A 461 -16.79 15.91 16.87
CA ILE A 461 -15.74 15.58 15.89
C ILE A 461 -16.32 15.59 14.47
N ALA A 462 -15.61 16.21 13.54
CA ALA A 462 -16.07 16.41 12.17
C ALA A 462 -15.03 15.98 11.15
N ASP A 463 -15.44 15.26 10.11
CA ASP A 463 -14.57 14.90 8.98
C ASP A 463 -15.40 14.56 7.73
N ALA A 464 -14.83 14.75 6.54
CA ALA A 464 -15.41 14.31 5.27
C ALA A 464 -15.29 12.80 5.04
N HIS A 465 -14.28 12.17 5.65
CA HIS A 465 -13.96 10.76 5.48
C HIS A 465 -13.83 10.05 6.82
N MET A 466 -14.72 10.37 7.78
CA MET A 466 -14.71 9.80 9.13
C MET A 466 -14.53 8.27 9.12
N GLU A 467 -13.58 7.76 9.90
CA GLU A 467 -13.24 6.33 10.00
C GLU A 467 -13.54 5.77 11.41
N ASP A 468 -13.79 4.47 11.50
CA ASP A 468 -14.06 3.78 12.77
C ASP A 468 -12.96 4.01 13.81
N ILE A 469 -11.69 4.02 13.37
CA ILE A 469 -10.55 4.21 14.27
C ILE A 469 -10.54 5.59 14.93
N THR A 470 -10.99 6.62 14.20
CA THR A 470 -11.11 7.98 14.74
C THR A 470 -12.24 8.03 15.77
N VAL A 471 -13.39 7.41 15.48
CA VAL A 471 -14.50 7.34 16.44
C VAL A 471 -14.10 6.54 17.68
N ASP A 472 -13.42 5.40 17.51
CA ASP A 472 -12.92 4.56 18.61
C ASP A 472 -11.96 5.32 19.53
N PHE A 473 -11.05 6.12 18.95
CA PHE A 473 -10.09 6.90 19.71
C PHE A 473 -10.79 7.89 20.66
N PHE A 474 -11.71 8.70 20.13
CA PHE A 474 -12.43 9.67 20.98
C PHE A 474 -13.39 8.99 21.95
N ARG A 475 -14.08 7.92 21.51
CA ARG A 475 -14.96 7.14 22.39
C ARG A 475 -14.21 6.53 23.57
N ALA A 476 -12.99 6.03 23.35
CA ALA A 476 -12.16 5.46 24.41
C ALA A 476 -11.75 6.48 25.49
N ILE A 477 -11.73 7.78 25.14
CA ILE A 477 -11.45 8.88 26.07
C ILE A 477 -12.73 9.36 26.77
N ARG A 478 -13.92 9.12 26.22
CA ARG A 478 -15.19 9.54 26.84
C ARG A 478 -15.54 8.63 28.03
N PRO A 479 -16.39 9.11 28.97
CA PRO A 479 -16.85 8.30 30.10
C PRO A 479 -17.38 6.93 29.68
N GLN A 480 -17.09 5.92 30.50
CA GLN A 480 -17.44 4.53 30.19
C GLN A 480 -18.95 4.37 29.98
N GLY A 481 -19.34 3.72 28.87
CA GLY A 481 -20.74 3.48 28.52
C GLY A 481 -21.39 4.57 27.68
N GLU A 482 -20.70 5.69 27.42
CA GLU A 482 -21.17 6.69 26.47
C GLU A 482 -21.08 6.16 25.02
N GLU A 483 -22.19 6.26 24.28
CA GLU A 483 -22.27 5.89 22.87
C GLU A 483 -22.24 7.14 21.97
N PRO A 484 -21.48 7.13 20.87
CA PRO A 484 -21.41 8.28 19.98
C PRO A 484 -22.70 8.48 19.18
N LEU A 485 -23.19 9.71 19.11
CA LEU A 485 -24.29 10.11 18.21
C LEU A 485 -23.73 10.42 16.82
N ILE A 486 -24.15 9.66 15.82
CA ILE A 486 -23.55 9.69 14.48
C ILE A 486 -24.48 10.33 13.47
N PHE A 487 -24.04 11.44 12.88
CA PHE A 487 -24.65 12.11 11.74
C PHE A 487 -23.85 11.81 10.47
N VAL A 488 -24.53 11.32 9.44
CA VAL A 488 -23.95 11.13 8.10
C VAL A 488 -24.70 12.01 7.11
N ASN A 489 -23.95 12.82 6.36
CA ASN A 489 -24.47 13.58 5.23
C ASN A 489 -23.93 13.00 3.92
N ASP A 490 -24.83 12.44 3.12
CA ASP A 490 -24.51 11.82 1.83
C ASP A 490 -24.40 12.85 0.69
N TRP A 491 -24.49 14.15 1.00
CA TRP A 491 -24.18 15.19 0.02
C TRP A 491 -22.72 15.10 -0.41
N LYS A 492 -22.50 15.03 -1.72
CA LYS A 492 -21.19 15.12 -2.34
C LYS A 492 -21.16 16.38 -3.18
N ASN A 493 -20.12 17.19 -3.03
CA ASN A 493 -19.88 18.24 -4.00
C ASN A 493 -19.54 17.56 -5.35
N GLY A 494 -20.01 18.14 -6.47
CA GLY A 494 -20.02 17.47 -7.77
C GLY A 494 -18.69 16.91 -8.27
N ASP A 495 -18.76 16.05 -9.27
CA ASP A 495 -17.60 15.39 -9.85
C ASP A 495 -16.72 16.38 -10.62
N ARG A 496 -15.39 16.17 -10.55
CA ARG A 496 -14.40 16.86 -11.40
C ARG A 496 -13.65 15.82 -12.22
N VAL A 497 -13.45 16.12 -13.50
CA VAL A 497 -12.57 15.31 -14.35
C VAL A 497 -11.13 15.56 -13.89
N VAL A 498 -10.46 14.50 -13.43
CA VAL A 498 -9.05 14.55 -13.02
C VAL A 498 -8.22 13.83 -14.07
N HIS A 499 -7.25 14.53 -14.64
CA HIS A 499 -6.29 13.94 -15.57
C HIS A 499 -5.01 13.56 -14.82
N TRP A 500 -4.65 12.28 -14.89
CA TRP A 500 -3.38 11.78 -14.34
C TRP A 500 -2.28 11.93 -15.39
N TYR A 501 -1.18 12.56 -15.00
CA TYR A 501 0.02 12.66 -15.82
C TYR A 501 1.04 11.64 -15.34
N GLU A 502 1.30 10.63 -16.16
CA GLU A 502 2.31 9.60 -15.88
C GLU A 502 3.65 9.99 -16.51
N GLY A 503 4.74 9.89 -15.74
CA GLY A 503 6.09 10.24 -16.18
C GLY A 503 7.14 9.88 -15.12
N LYS A 504 8.42 9.81 -15.52
CA LYS A 504 9.54 9.58 -14.59
C LYS A 504 9.87 10.82 -13.74
N ASP A 505 9.38 11.99 -14.15
CA ASP A 505 9.57 13.27 -13.48
C ASP A 505 8.40 14.24 -13.77
N SER A 506 8.52 15.48 -13.30
CA SER A 506 7.49 16.53 -13.46
C SER A 506 7.55 17.26 -14.81
N SER A 507 8.40 16.83 -15.75
CA SER A 507 8.64 17.59 -16.99
C SER A 507 7.40 17.67 -17.89
N SER A 508 6.63 16.56 -18.00
CA SER A 508 5.38 16.54 -18.78
C SER A 508 4.33 17.49 -18.19
N LEU A 509 4.19 17.52 -16.87
CA LEU A 509 3.30 18.43 -16.15
C LEU A 509 3.69 19.90 -16.38
N VAL A 510 4.98 20.22 -16.28
CA VAL A 510 5.49 21.59 -16.51
C VAL A 510 5.28 22.03 -17.97
N ALA A 511 5.43 21.13 -18.94
CA ALA A 511 5.14 21.41 -20.34
C ALA A 511 3.67 21.76 -20.57
N GLN A 512 2.73 21.03 -19.93
CA GLN A 512 1.29 21.30 -20.02
C GLN A 512 0.88 22.61 -19.34
N ILE A 513 1.46 22.90 -18.17
CA ILE A 513 1.32 24.20 -17.50
C ILE A 513 1.74 25.34 -18.43
N SER A 514 2.89 25.18 -19.09
CA SER A 514 3.43 26.18 -20.01
C SER A 514 2.54 26.33 -21.25
N ALA A 515 2.06 25.23 -21.82
CA ALA A 515 1.14 25.24 -22.97
C ALA A 515 -0.17 26.00 -22.66
N SER A 516 -0.74 25.75 -21.49
CA SER A 516 -1.98 26.40 -21.04
C SER A 516 -1.82 27.91 -20.93
N LEU A 517 -0.73 28.36 -20.29
CA LEU A 517 -0.38 29.78 -20.23
C LEU A 517 -0.14 30.39 -21.61
N MET A 518 0.51 29.67 -22.53
CA MET A 518 0.72 30.14 -23.91
C MET A 518 -0.60 30.32 -24.68
N THR A 519 -1.63 29.54 -24.36
CA THR A 519 -2.99 29.68 -24.92
C THR A 519 -3.84 30.74 -24.21
N GLY A 520 -3.27 31.48 -23.24
CA GLY A 520 -3.96 32.54 -22.51
C GLY A 520 -4.88 32.04 -21.40
N GLN A 521 -4.80 30.77 -21.02
CA GLN A 521 -5.56 30.22 -19.89
C GLN A 521 -5.01 30.76 -18.57
N LYS A 522 -5.92 31.10 -17.65
CA LYS A 522 -5.60 31.43 -16.27
C LYS A 522 -5.59 30.17 -15.44
N ILE A 523 -4.45 29.87 -14.83
CA ILE A 523 -4.23 28.59 -14.17
C ILE A 523 -3.87 28.74 -12.70
N MET A 524 -4.10 27.66 -11.96
CA MET A 524 -3.55 27.49 -10.62
C MET A 524 -2.67 26.24 -10.55
N VAL A 525 -1.56 26.34 -9.83
CA VAL A 525 -0.69 25.19 -9.57
C VAL A 525 -0.51 25.04 -8.06
N VAL A 526 -0.94 23.90 -7.53
CA VAL A 526 -0.75 23.51 -6.13
C VAL A 526 0.30 22.41 -6.03
N ALA A 527 1.17 22.49 -5.03
CA ALA A 527 2.19 21.47 -4.80
C ALA A 527 2.47 21.27 -3.30
N ASP A 528 2.90 20.07 -2.92
CA ASP A 528 3.37 19.78 -1.55
C ASP A 528 4.83 20.22 -1.31
N SER A 529 5.48 20.76 -2.34
CA SER A 529 6.90 21.15 -2.33
C SER A 529 7.09 22.62 -2.67
N LYS A 530 7.55 23.41 -1.68
CA LYS A 530 8.02 24.78 -1.91
C LYS A 530 9.12 24.85 -2.98
N LYS A 531 10.04 23.88 -3.00
CA LYS A 531 11.15 23.85 -3.97
C LYS A 531 10.62 23.72 -5.41
N PHE A 532 9.56 22.94 -5.59
CA PHE A 532 8.88 22.82 -6.88
C PHE A 532 8.28 24.15 -7.33
N ILE A 533 7.49 24.82 -6.47
CA ILE A 533 6.88 26.12 -6.77
C ILE A 533 7.92 27.16 -7.20
N LYS A 534 9.02 27.31 -6.44
CA LYS A 534 10.10 28.26 -6.78
C LYS A 534 10.78 27.93 -8.11
N LYS A 535 10.96 26.64 -8.42
CA LYS A 535 11.57 26.20 -9.68
C LYS A 535 10.63 26.47 -10.85
N LEU A 536 9.34 26.21 -10.68
CA LEU A 536 8.32 26.45 -11.69
C LEU A 536 8.18 27.95 -11.99
N GLU A 537 8.03 28.78 -10.96
CA GLU A 537 8.01 30.24 -11.08
C GLU A 537 9.22 30.76 -11.87
N LYS A 538 10.43 30.36 -11.46
CA LYS A 538 11.66 30.74 -12.16
C LYS A 538 11.67 30.27 -13.62
N SER A 539 11.20 29.06 -13.89
CA SER A 539 11.12 28.50 -15.25
C SER A 539 10.19 29.33 -16.15
N LEU A 540 9.01 29.67 -15.65
CA LEU A 540 8.00 30.44 -16.38
C LEU A 540 8.44 31.90 -16.62
N LEU A 541 9.16 32.50 -15.67
CA LEU A 541 9.75 33.83 -15.84
C LEU A 541 10.99 33.82 -16.75
N MET A 542 11.75 32.72 -16.79
CA MET A 542 12.93 32.57 -17.66
C MET A 542 12.55 32.34 -19.12
N SER A 543 11.45 31.62 -19.41
CA SER A 543 10.93 31.48 -20.79
C SER A 543 10.55 32.82 -21.42
N MET A 544 10.29 33.86 -20.61
CA MET A 544 10.04 35.22 -21.10
C MET A 544 11.31 36.01 -21.46
N ARG A 545 12.50 35.60 -20.98
CA ARG A 545 13.76 36.33 -21.25
C ARG A 545 14.43 35.91 -22.55
N VAL A 546 14.13 34.71 -23.06
CA VAL A 546 14.76 34.18 -24.28
C VAL A 546 14.15 34.80 -25.54
N GLU A 547 12.88 35.23 -25.52
CA GLU A 547 12.23 35.84 -26.68
C GLU A 547 12.51 37.35 -26.85
N VAL A 548 13.08 38.04 -25.85
CA VAL A 548 13.35 39.50 -25.90
C VAL A 548 14.79 39.82 -26.34
N SER A 549 15.64 38.81 -26.57
CA SER A 549 17.06 39.01 -26.91
C SER A 549 17.47 38.68 -28.36
N GLU A 550 16.51 38.54 -29.29
CA GLU A 550 16.82 38.40 -30.73
C GLU A 550 16.37 39.63 -31.53
N GLU A 551 16.93 40.79 -31.22
CA GLU A 551 16.91 41.92 -32.17
C GLU A 551 18.06 42.90 -31.89
N GLU A 552 19.29 42.40 -31.85
CA GLU A 552 20.48 43.23 -32.03
C GLU A 552 21.69 42.37 -32.42
N LYS A 553 21.84 42.12 -33.73
CA LYS A 553 23.13 42.02 -34.45
C LYS A 553 22.89 41.70 -35.93
N ALA A 554 22.70 42.76 -36.71
CA ALA A 554 23.16 42.79 -38.09
C ALA A 554 24.52 43.50 -38.10
N GLY A 555 25.58 42.80 -38.52
CA GLY A 555 26.86 43.43 -38.77
C GLY A 555 28.05 42.49 -38.74
N GLY A 556 28.48 42.05 -39.94
CA GLY A 556 29.89 41.77 -40.20
C GLY A 556 30.35 40.32 -40.08
N ARG A 557 30.32 39.59 -41.21
CA ARG A 557 31.38 38.64 -41.55
C ARG A 557 32.60 39.43 -42.03
N GLU A 558 33.78 39.09 -41.53
CA GLU A 558 35.00 38.74 -42.29
C GLU A 558 36.15 38.50 -41.30
N GLN A 559 36.65 37.27 -41.24
CA GLN A 559 37.93 36.81 -41.80
C GLN A 559 39.18 37.32 -41.08
N GLY A 560 40.11 36.39 -40.79
CA GLY A 560 41.53 36.74 -40.71
C GLY A 560 42.27 36.27 -39.47
N ALA A 561 42.86 35.07 -39.61
CA ALA A 561 44.14 34.61 -39.09
C ALA A 561 44.97 35.49 -38.12
N GLY A 562 45.56 34.80 -37.13
CA GLY A 562 47.01 34.88 -36.91
C GLY A 562 47.47 35.49 -35.58
N GLY A 563 48.27 34.71 -34.85
CA GLY A 563 49.54 35.22 -34.33
C GLY A 563 49.59 35.72 -32.89
N ALA A 564 49.94 34.79 -31.99
CA ALA A 564 51.09 34.83 -31.08
C ALA A 564 51.28 35.95 -30.03
N GLY A 565 51.59 35.48 -28.81
CA GLY A 565 52.49 36.11 -27.84
C GLY A 565 51.80 37.11 -26.92
N GLY A 566 51.83 36.98 -25.60
CA GLY A 566 52.67 36.20 -24.71
C GLY A 566 52.79 36.98 -23.41
N GLU A 567 52.95 36.24 -22.30
CA GLU A 567 53.78 36.65 -21.17
C GLU A 567 53.23 37.78 -20.25
N ILE A 568 53.39 37.82 -18.93
CA ILE A 568 54.25 37.11 -17.97
C ILE A 568 53.72 37.45 -16.55
N ASN A 569 53.88 36.48 -15.64
CA ASN A 569 54.20 36.55 -14.19
C ASN A 569 53.66 37.71 -13.32
N SER A 570 52.89 37.43 -12.28
CA SER A 570 53.26 36.81 -10.99
C SER A 570 54.21 37.67 -10.15
N ASP A 571 53.75 38.02 -8.94
CA ASP A 571 54.48 37.94 -7.68
C ASP A 571 53.42 38.08 -6.56
N GLU A 572 53.24 37.03 -5.74
CA GLU A 572 53.84 36.87 -4.38
C GLU A 572 53.29 37.87 -3.37
N ALA A 573 52.99 37.59 -2.12
CA ALA A 573 52.94 36.42 -1.25
C ALA A 573 52.07 36.93 -0.06
N SER A 574 51.31 36.17 0.71
CA SER A 574 51.81 35.17 1.63
C SER A 574 50.67 34.83 2.60
N GLY A 575 50.55 33.53 2.88
CA GLY A 575 50.30 32.95 4.20
C GLY A 575 48.94 33.19 4.90
N ALA A 576 48.34 32.21 5.56
CA ALA A 576 48.59 30.79 5.58
C ALA A 576 47.37 30.14 6.24
N SER A 577 46.91 29.04 5.64
CA SER A 577 46.72 27.73 6.29
C SER A 577 45.75 27.63 7.46
N ARG A 578 44.93 26.57 7.58
CA ARG A 578 45.20 25.18 7.18
C ARG A 578 43.85 24.44 7.28
N THR A 579 43.40 23.80 6.19
CA THR A 579 43.41 22.34 5.94
C THR A 579 42.26 21.59 6.61
N VAL A 580 41.63 20.57 6.03
CA VAL A 580 42.15 19.34 5.39
C VAL A 580 41.01 18.83 4.47
N SER A 581 41.08 19.03 3.16
CA SER A 581 41.53 18.07 2.11
C SER A 581 40.55 16.94 1.75
N GLN A 582 39.88 17.11 0.61
CA GLN A 582 39.73 16.06 -0.39
C GLN A 582 41.04 15.90 -1.18
N ARG A 583 41.35 14.67 -1.61
CA ARG A 583 42.13 14.22 -2.80
C ARG A 583 42.68 12.82 -2.49
N ARG A 584 42.93 11.88 -3.41
CA ARG A 584 43.23 11.87 -4.87
C ARG A 584 43.11 10.37 -5.32
N VAL A 585 42.66 10.03 -6.54
CA VAL A 585 43.47 9.70 -7.76
C VAL A 585 44.26 8.37 -7.58
N SER A 586 44.38 7.40 -8.50
CA SER A 586 44.54 7.40 -9.97
C SER A 586 44.42 5.98 -10.57
N HIS A 587 44.03 5.95 -11.85
CA HIS A 587 44.49 5.18 -13.02
C HIS A 587 44.94 3.70 -12.95
N SER A 588 44.42 2.93 -13.91
CA SER A 588 45.25 2.28 -14.94
C SER A 588 44.41 1.93 -16.19
N ASP A 589 44.90 2.35 -17.35
CA ASP A 589 44.44 2.00 -18.71
C ASP A 589 44.58 0.50 -19.02
N VAL A 590 43.85 -0.02 -20.03
CA VAL A 590 44.32 -0.94 -21.09
C VAL A 590 43.20 -1.18 -22.14
N THR A 591 43.44 -0.64 -23.35
CA THR A 591 43.16 -1.07 -24.74
C THR A 591 41.81 -1.67 -25.20
N SER A 592 41.17 -0.92 -26.11
CA SER A 592 40.62 -1.28 -27.46
C SER A 592 40.30 -2.73 -27.85
N GLY A 593 39.09 -2.91 -28.42
CA GLY A 593 38.72 -4.00 -29.32
C GLY A 593 37.34 -3.77 -29.96
N ASP A 594 37.34 -3.31 -31.21
CA ASP A 594 36.16 -3.17 -32.08
C ASP A 594 35.55 -4.53 -32.47
N GLY A 595 34.22 -4.56 -32.64
CA GLY A 595 33.48 -5.68 -33.22
C GLY A 595 32.04 -5.28 -33.55
N ALA A 596 31.79 -5.01 -34.83
CA ALA A 596 30.55 -4.50 -35.40
C ALA A 596 29.53 -5.59 -35.79
N SER A 597 28.35 -5.11 -36.23
CA SER A 597 27.23 -5.80 -36.92
C SER A 597 26.25 -6.57 -36.03
N GLY A 598 24.93 -6.54 -36.22
CA GLY A 598 24.06 -5.87 -37.18
C GLY A 598 22.64 -6.34 -36.84
N ALA A 599 21.69 -5.42 -36.63
CA ALA A 599 20.30 -5.76 -36.32
C ALA A 599 19.44 -5.44 -37.53
N GLU A 600 19.03 -6.49 -38.26
CA GLU A 600 18.03 -6.40 -39.31
C GLU A 600 16.63 -6.28 -38.71
N VAL A 601 15.89 -5.37 -39.33
CA VAL A 601 14.46 -5.13 -39.19
C VAL A 601 13.72 -6.18 -40.01
N VAL A 602 12.70 -6.83 -39.42
CA VAL A 602 11.68 -7.55 -40.21
C VAL A 602 10.30 -7.22 -39.66
N GLU A 603 9.55 -6.45 -40.45
CA GLU A 603 8.10 -6.28 -40.37
C GLU A 603 7.40 -7.62 -40.62
N PHE A 604 6.30 -7.90 -39.91
CA PHE A 604 5.27 -8.80 -40.43
C PHE A 604 3.89 -8.16 -40.33
N ALA A 605 3.28 -8.11 -41.50
CA ALA A 605 1.98 -7.55 -41.82
C ALA A 605 0.82 -8.43 -41.32
N ASN A 606 -0.27 -7.73 -41.01
CA ASN A 606 -1.61 -8.29 -40.77
C ASN A 606 -2.25 -8.81 -42.06
N ASN A 607 -2.93 -9.96 -41.97
CA ASN A 607 -4.14 -10.34 -42.73
C ASN A 607 -4.73 -11.60 -42.06
N SER A 608 -5.86 -11.54 -41.36
CA SER A 608 -7.27 -11.49 -41.81
C SER A 608 -7.89 -12.86 -42.08
N SER A 609 -8.94 -13.18 -41.31
CA SER A 609 -10.15 -13.99 -41.60
C SER A 609 -10.77 -14.45 -40.26
N ASP A 610 -11.82 -13.78 -39.82
CA ASP A 610 -13.24 -14.16 -39.95
C ASP A 610 -13.72 -15.16 -38.89
N GLN A 611 -14.56 -14.70 -37.95
CA GLN A 611 -15.94 -15.21 -37.82
C GLN A 611 -16.79 -14.35 -36.86
N LYS A 612 -17.99 -14.04 -37.36
CA LYS A 612 -19.07 -13.24 -36.77
C LYS A 612 -19.71 -13.92 -35.55
N LEU A 613 -20.27 -13.11 -34.64
CA LEU A 613 -21.64 -13.23 -34.12
C LEU A 613 -22.01 -12.00 -33.27
N THR A 614 -23.02 -11.25 -33.72
CA THR A 614 -23.81 -10.25 -32.95
C THR A 614 -25.10 -10.90 -32.42
N PRO A 615 -25.82 -10.30 -31.45
CA PRO A 615 -26.87 -9.30 -31.73
C PRO A 615 -26.88 -8.09 -30.75
N ASP A 616 -27.04 -6.83 -31.19
CA ASP A 616 -28.31 -6.04 -31.40
C ASP A 616 -29.02 -5.68 -30.08
N VAL A 617 -29.39 -4.43 -29.69
CA VAL A 617 -30.18 -3.35 -30.33
C VAL A 617 -29.98 -1.99 -29.54
N PRO A 618 -30.66 -0.83 -29.81
CA PRO A 618 -30.21 0.31 -30.64
C PRO A 618 -30.10 1.69 -29.92
N ARG A 619 -29.36 2.63 -30.53
CA ARG A 619 -29.48 4.08 -30.29
C ARG A 619 -30.46 4.72 -31.28
N ARG A 620 -31.44 5.48 -30.77
CA ARG A 620 -32.33 6.35 -31.57
C ARG A 620 -31.82 7.79 -31.54
N ILE A 621 -31.78 8.37 -32.73
CA ILE A 621 -31.50 9.76 -33.09
C ILE A 621 -32.75 10.62 -32.89
N SER A 622 -32.57 11.88 -32.50
CA SER A 622 -33.48 12.97 -32.85
C SER A 622 -32.68 14.24 -33.19
N GLN A 623 -32.62 14.54 -34.49
CA GLN A 623 -32.49 15.88 -35.08
C GLN A 623 -33.73 16.71 -34.67
N GLU A 624 -33.78 18.04 -34.58
CA GLU A 624 -33.53 19.13 -35.54
C GLU A 624 -34.00 20.41 -34.77
N ASN A 625 -33.49 21.64 -34.87
CA ASN A 625 -33.49 22.53 -36.03
C ASN A 625 -32.75 23.82 -35.67
N ALA A 626 -31.84 24.24 -36.54
CA ALA A 626 -31.29 25.60 -36.60
C ALA A 626 -31.72 26.21 -37.94
N THR A 627 -32.34 27.39 -37.90
CA THR A 627 -32.77 28.13 -39.09
C THR A 627 -32.03 29.45 -39.23
N GLY A 628 -31.53 29.72 -40.44
CA GLY A 628 -31.13 31.04 -40.95
C GLY A 628 -29.61 31.25 -40.95
N ALA A 629 -28.92 31.62 -42.05
CA ALA A 629 -29.36 32.12 -43.34
C ALA A 629 -28.29 31.90 -44.42
N LYS A 630 -28.73 32.06 -45.67
CA LYS A 630 -28.13 31.66 -46.95
C LYS A 630 -26.94 32.49 -47.44
N ALA A 631 -26.19 31.82 -48.30
CA ALA A 631 -25.10 32.22 -49.20
C ALA A 631 -25.43 33.24 -50.31
N ARG A 632 -24.36 33.86 -50.86
CA ARG A 632 -23.99 34.12 -52.29
C ARG A 632 -23.00 35.30 -52.33
N GLY A 633 -21.92 35.39 -53.11
CA GLY A 633 -21.29 34.59 -54.17
C GLY A 633 -20.22 35.44 -54.89
N PHE A 634 -19.41 34.83 -55.79
CA PHE A 634 -18.54 35.43 -56.84
C PHE A 634 -17.22 36.11 -56.36
N LEU A 635 -16.01 35.98 -56.94
CA LEU A 635 -15.48 35.63 -58.27
C LEU A 635 -14.06 35.02 -58.16
N ALA A 636 -13.63 34.31 -59.22
CA ALA A 636 -12.27 33.84 -59.46
C ALA A 636 -11.35 34.98 -59.96
N GLY A 637 -10.04 34.91 -59.66
CA GLY A 637 -9.02 35.76 -60.29
C GLY A 637 -7.64 35.76 -59.63
N ASP A 638 -6.78 34.86 -60.11
CA ASP A 638 -5.34 35.07 -60.39
C ASP A 638 -4.27 35.13 -59.27
N LYS A 639 -3.06 34.76 -59.72
CA LYS A 639 -1.84 34.33 -59.02
C LYS A 639 -1.11 35.42 -58.24
N GLY A 640 -0.34 34.99 -57.23
CA GLY A 640 1.00 35.55 -56.96
C GLY A 640 1.29 36.04 -55.54
N GLN A 641 2.22 35.32 -54.89
CA GLN A 641 3.26 35.79 -53.96
C GLN A 641 2.89 36.59 -52.69
N GLY A 642 3.54 36.19 -51.58
CA GLY A 642 3.98 37.12 -50.54
C GLY A 642 3.29 36.98 -49.18
N LYS A 643 3.94 36.24 -48.28
CA LYS A 643 3.71 36.25 -46.83
C LYS A 643 3.81 37.66 -46.26
N THR A 644 2.86 38.07 -45.41
CA THR A 644 3.14 38.81 -44.17
C THR A 644 2.12 38.43 -43.11
N SER A 645 2.61 37.83 -42.02
CA SER A 645 1.88 37.46 -40.81
C SER A 645 1.69 38.67 -39.89
N PRO A 646 0.55 38.83 -39.19
CA PRO A 646 0.43 39.81 -38.12
C PRO A 646 1.15 39.30 -36.86
N THR A 647 2.05 40.11 -36.34
CA THR A 647 2.78 39.91 -35.08
C THR A 647 1.86 40.12 -33.88
N THR A 648 1.71 39.11 -33.02
CA THR A 648 1.00 39.22 -31.73
C THR A 648 1.98 39.64 -30.63
N ASN A 649 1.93 40.90 -30.20
CA ASN A 649 2.55 41.33 -28.95
C ASN A 649 1.90 40.61 -27.75
N LYS A 650 2.59 39.62 -27.16
CA LYS A 650 2.15 38.96 -25.93
C LYS A 650 2.48 39.86 -24.72
N THR A 651 1.46 40.28 -23.98
CA THR A 651 1.61 40.90 -22.66
C THR A 651 2.42 39.99 -21.71
N PRO A 652 3.27 40.55 -20.85
CA PRO A 652 4.06 39.76 -19.91
C PRO A 652 3.15 38.99 -18.94
N LEU A 653 3.46 37.70 -18.71
CA LEU A 653 2.70 36.84 -17.78
C LEU A 653 2.77 37.38 -16.35
N ARG A 654 1.61 37.53 -15.72
CA ARG A 654 1.45 37.95 -14.33
C ARG A 654 1.37 36.72 -13.45
N ILE A 655 2.50 36.34 -12.88
CA ILE A 655 2.62 35.15 -12.01
C ILE A 655 2.67 35.60 -10.55
N TRP A 656 1.80 35.03 -9.72
CA TRP A 656 1.79 35.26 -8.28
C TRP A 656 2.11 33.98 -7.53
N SER A 657 3.13 33.98 -6.68
CA SER A 657 3.59 32.78 -5.95
C SER A 657 3.47 32.95 -4.43
N ILE A 658 2.89 31.93 -3.77
CA ILE A 658 2.74 31.89 -2.31
C ILE A 658 3.36 30.60 -1.78
N HIS A 659 4.43 30.76 -1.03
CA HIS A 659 5.19 29.68 -0.40
C HIS A 659 5.71 30.10 0.99
N SER A 660 6.22 29.17 1.80
CA SER A 660 6.58 29.44 3.21
C SER A 660 7.59 30.58 3.44
N ASP A 661 8.40 30.98 2.45
CA ASP A 661 9.33 32.13 2.58
C ASP A 661 8.63 33.48 2.48
N ASN A 662 7.49 33.57 1.80
CA ASN A 662 6.84 34.83 1.45
C ASN A 662 5.39 34.93 1.94
N SER A 663 4.80 33.85 2.46
CA SER A 663 3.40 33.83 2.90
C SER A 663 3.08 34.81 4.03
N GLY A 664 4.09 35.23 4.81
CA GLY A 664 3.96 36.23 5.87
C GLY A 664 4.24 37.68 5.43
N SER A 665 4.56 37.92 4.16
CA SER A 665 4.80 39.28 3.64
C SER A 665 3.52 40.12 3.64
N LYS A 666 3.65 41.45 3.77
CA LYS A 666 2.49 42.36 3.81
C LYS A 666 1.65 42.23 2.53
N GLU A 667 2.33 42.06 1.40
CA GLU A 667 1.76 41.92 0.07
C GLU A 667 0.95 40.62 -0.03
N ASN A 668 1.49 39.48 0.40
CA ASN A 668 0.75 38.22 0.35
C ASN A 668 -0.39 38.16 1.38
N VAL A 669 -0.23 38.77 2.55
CA VAL A 669 -1.34 38.88 3.52
C VAL A 669 -2.48 39.72 2.95
N ALA A 670 -2.17 40.82 2.24
CA ALA A 670 -3.18 41.63 1.55
C ALA A 670 -3.83 40.87 0.38
N PHE A 671 -3.02 40.20 -0.45
CA PHE A 671 -3.50 39.37 -1.56
C PHE A 671 -4.44 38.26 -1.07
N ILE A 672 -4.08 37.55 0.01
CA ILE A 672 -4.92 36.48 0.56
C ILE A 672 -6.23 37.03 1.13
N LYS A 673 -6.21 38.20 1.76
CA LYS A 673 -7.43 38.85 2.30
C LYS A 673 -8.44 39.22 1.21
N ASP A 674 -7.98 39.62 0.04
CA ASP A 674 -8.84 39.98 -1.11
C ASP A 674 -8.67 39.01 -2.28
N ILE A 675 -8.39 37.73 -1.99
CA ILE A 675 -7.99 36.76 -3.01
C ILE A 675 -9.02 36.60 -4.12
N THR A 676 -10.32 36.73 -3.79
CA THR A 676 -11.41 36.59 -4.77
C THR A 676 -11.36 37.66 -5.87
N ASN A 677 -10.84 38.85 -5.58
CA ASN A 677 -10.64 39.89 -6.59
C ASN A 677 -9.23 39.86 -7.15
N ALA A 678 -8.22 39.72 -6.30
CA ALA A 678 -6.82 39.77 -6.70
C ALA A 678 -6.43 38.68 -7.72
N VAL A 679 -7.02 37.49 -7.64
CA VAL A 679 -6.75 36.40 -8.62
C VAL A 679 -7.25 36.69 -10.03
N LYS A 680 -8.14 37.67 -10.22
CA LYS A 680 -8.61 38.07 -11.56
C LYS A 680 -7.50 38.75 -12.35
N ASP A 681 -6.51 39.33 -11.66
CA ASP A 681 -5.43 40.10 -12.26
C ASP A 681 -4.14 39.29 -12.45
N VAL A 682 -4.17 37.97 -12.20
CA VAL A 682 -3.03 37.07 -12.42
C VAL A 682 -3.34 36.05 -13.50
N ASP A 683 -2.31 35.64 -14.24
CA ASP A 683 -2.39 34.59 -15.25
C ASP A 683 -2.03 33.21 -14.64
N ALA A 684 -1.18 33.19 -13.61
CA ALA A 684 -0.88 32.00 -12.83
C ALA A 684 -0.83 32.29 -11.32
N LEU A 685 -1.56 31.49 -10.52
CA LEU A 685 -1.38 31.42 -9.07
C LEU A 685 -0.62 30.13 -8.70
N LEU A 686 0.56 30.27 -8.10
CA LEU A 686 1.41 29.15 -7.70
C LEU A 686 1.43 29.03 -6.17
N ALA A 687 1.02 27.88 -5.63
CA ALA A 687 0.78 27.71 -4.21
C ALA A 687 1.45 26.45 -3.65
N SER A 688 2.22 26.61 -2.56
CA SER A 688 2.68 25.49 -1.73
C SER A 688 1.75 25.30 -0.51
N PRO A 689 2.01 24.35 0.42
CA PRO A 689 1.15 24.14 1.59
C PRO A 689 0.98 25.38 2.49
N SER A 690 1.81 26.42 2.32
CA SER A 690 1.68 27.69 3.06
C SER A 690 0.45 28.50 2.67
N LEU A 691 -0.05 28.40 1.42
CA LEU A 691 -1.39 28.87 1.07
C LEU A 691 -2.35 27.79 1.59
N GLY A 692 -2.57 27.83 2.90
CA GLY A 692 -3.15 26.72 3.65
C GLY A 692 -4.55 26.34 3.20
N THR A 693 -5.04 25.22 3.74
CA THR A 693 -6.41 24.72 3.62
C THR A 693 -7.47 25.64 4.29
N GLY A 694 -7.20 26.93 4.47
CA GLY A 694 -8.14 27.89 5.04
C GLY A 694 -8.63 28.95 4.06
N VAL A 695 -8.08 28.99 2.86
CA VAL A 695 -8.38 30.03 1.86
C VAL A 695 -9.28 29.42 0.79
N ASP A 696 -10.51 29.93 0.69
CA ASP A 696 -11.46 29.53 -0.35
C ASP A 696 -11.63 30.68 -1.36
N ILE A 697 -11.82 30.35 -2.64
CA ILE A 697 -12.06 31.32 -3.72
C ILE A 697 -13.48 31.07 -4.30
N PRO A 698 -14.55 31.38 -3.55
CA PRO A 698 -15.89 30.88 -3.83
C PRO A 698 -16.52 31.42 -5.12
N ASN A 699 -16.01 32.54 -5.66
CA ASN A 699 -16.64 33.28 -6.77
C ASN A 699 -15.72 33.46 -7.99
N TYR A 700 -14.69 32.62 -8.13
CA TYR A 700 -13.78 32.65 -9.27
C TYR A 700 -13.34 31.22 -9.62
N HIS A 701 -13.18 30.95 -10.92
CA HIS A 701 -12.74 29.66 -11.43
C HIS A 701 -11.52 29.85 -12.33
N PHE A 702 -10.49 29.04 -12.10
CA PHE A 702 -9.38 28.92 -13.03
C PHE A 702 -9.77 28.05 -14.21
N ASP A 703 -9.21 28.31 -15.39
CA ASP A 703 -9.41 27.49 -16.59
C ASP A 703 -8.83 26.08 -16.39
N ALA A 704 -7.75 25.97 -15.61
CA ALA A 704 -7.16 24.70 -15.20
C ALA A 704 -6.48 24.78 -13.83
N VAL A 705 -6.57 23.69 -13.06
CA VAL A 705 -5.89 23.52 -11.77
C VAL A 705 -4.96 22.30 -11.86
N TYR A 706 -3.67 22.51 -11.61
CA TYR A 706 -2.64 21.47 -11.65
C TYR A 706 -2.15 21.12 -10.24
N GLY A 707 -1.89 19.83 -10.00
CA GLY A 707 -1.33 19.32 -8.76
C GLY A 707 0.02 18.64 -8.97
N ALA A 708 1.02 18.99 -8.15
CA ALA A 708 2.32 18.32 -8.11
C ALA A 708 2.62 17.83 -6.68
N PHE A 709 2.38 16.54 -6.42
CA PHE A 709 2.46 15.96 -5.08
C PHE A 709 3.47 14.81 -5.01
N HIS A 710 4.42 14.88 -4.09
CA HIS A 710 5.48 13.88 -3.90
C HIS A 710 5.44 13.20 -2.52
N GLY A 711 4.39 13.40 -1.73
CA GLY A 711 4.25 12.84 -0.37
C GLY A 711 5.26 13.40 0.63
N THR A 712 5.71 14.65 0.42
CA THR A 712 6.79 15.28 1.19
C THR A 712 6.30 15.93 2.47
N SER A 713 5.16 16.62 2.43
CA SER A 713 4.65 17.40 3.57
C SER A 713 3.14 17.33 3.76
N GLN A 714 2.41 16.69 2.85
CA GLN A 714 0.95 16.63 2.85
C GLN A 714 0.43 15.20 2.68
N THR A 715 -0.71 14.93 3.29
CA THR A 715 -1.44 13.66 3.10
C THR A 715 -2.18 13.65 1.76
N ALA A 716 -2.51 12.47 1.24
CA ALA A 716 -3.29 12.36 0.01
C ALA A 716 -4.63 13.10 0.08
N THR A 717 -5.26 13.12 1.26
CA THR A 717 -6.50 13.87 1.51
C THR A 717 -6.26 15.36 1.35
N GLU A 718 -5.20 15.91 1.93
CA GLU A 718 -4.85 17.33 1.79
C GLU A 718 -4.52 17.72 0.34
N CYS A 719 -3.81 16.85 -0.39
CA CYS A 719 -3.55 17.06 -1.81
C CYS A 719 -4.86 17.14 -2.61
N ALA A 720 -5.81 16.23 -2.34
CA ALA A 720 -7.14 16.26 -2.94
C ALA A 720 -7.92 17.53 -2.55
N GLN A 721 -7.85 17.95 -1.28
CA GLN A 721 -8.49 19.21 -0.85
C GLN A 721 -7.93 20.42 -1.60
N GLN A 722 -6.62 20.48 -1.81
CA GLN A 722 -5.99 21.58 -2.56
C GLN A 722 -6.44 21.62 -4.02
N LEU A 723 -6.66 20.47 -4.64
CA LEU A 723 -7.20 20.40 -6.00
C LEU A 723 -8.69 20.77 -6.07
N TYR A 724 -9.46 20.51 -5.00
CA TYR A 724 -10.92 20.66 -5.01
C TYR A 724 -11.41 22.08 -4.70
N ARG A 725 -10.63 22.86 -3.94
CA ARG A 725 -11.04 24.18 -3.43
C ARG A 725 -11.11 25.29 -4.47
N TYR A 726 -10.38 25.16 -5.58
CA TYR A 726 -10.10 26.25 -6.51
C TYR A 726 -10.72 26.01 -7.89
#